data_AF-A0A0M4DCE7-F1
#
_entry.id   AF-A0A0M4DCE7-F1
#
_cell.length_a   1.000
_cell.length_b   1.000
_cell.length_c   1.000
_cell.angle_alpha   90.00
_cell.angle_beta   90.00
_cell.angle_gamma   90.00
#
_symmetry.space_group_name_H-M   'P 1'
#
loop_
_entity.id
_entity.type
_entity.pdbx_description
1 polymer ?
#
loop_
_entity_poly.entity_id
_entity_poly.type
_entity_poly.pdbx_seq_one_letter_code
_entity_poly.pdbx_strand_id
1 'polypeptide(L)'
;MNLDDVVRCEIHPTVGIARVGNSTTEFFIGPERPGVPPQPAGGFKDPAGRVKRQAARFRIYGYDADGNVLGELTAEQAEVSWTVELANSKAAWFKFLGRHHDALEQGHLDSDSRDPRTRRNQAIDVNDPEARSRLVIKPGPRNVSGRDQDGAGARFDTGTFLGEQVPLGELRTDSDGRLLVLGGYGHSGTTAPDNPITDYANNDLWYDDVSDGPVSATVTFREGARTLRARSAWVVVAPPDFSPHTLNLVSLYDVVAEAQGTRHSEHVSFTQDIHPILRRISDYQWVNAAALRGHGEGEPGHFVTPALLRQLASNGPESAGLRGAVFRRLRSPGLNVAEATSEFMPQLAGDDGEPMDGRPRKWMSLLPGQYECMRRWADGDFIADWPGEAPGPAEPALSQEPHALVRAALEACTGGPFYPGIEMTYIAQDSDTWSGPFRLREDFEAGDLTKHMALPWQADFYECHTHWWPAQRPDDVYPESHFHALIRSAGEQGAQVTGPFPYRRPWARGVGQQVVPKPKLPRTVGESDTVYEKRVADAWKKVREHAGANDMVAQWSRLGFVVARQSPDGSRALVETERSYHVGLSHRDWFYTLQHPDRFPEQVKASRAFVHTFLRAAAAAQRSPGAPQTLRPFRYTRENLEERLDLIYTQLAQDAEAYNPADPEIEPVFRTRDSVVERLKQLAPFNLLDGVWLRYLTEGKPIDDVHALLFTIWKEEVGDGNPALNHSNLYQTLLQQLGIYLPPVDSYAFATRPDLLDSAYTVPAFELAISAHPEAFFPELLGMTLFLEWEVLGVVPVAKLMDHHGIDSRFFRMHIAIDNAADGHGSLARDAVMHYLDQLHTLGGDDAVQRQWERIWNGYVAFQITGNLGEELVARLNAAPTAEEQLIAMIQAKAPRAALNHEKKKIAGSYLNDWFADPDGLLAALSESEWITPGDPADSRLFRLLGWDGPMYKVFSDEETELWREWIRSLSGERKERRTYSPLESMVLLADAVRARPDAFLSDARTLVGPQPGNPDHLVERPVAWWALQPAAALLAAVTHPANATAGPAEGAEHTPTAGLEVIDAFFAQAEDARLANDLPVTKTVRDIVGDWVEAGCPLPDTAVPTSRVSLSTAQAVTDADSPLRLRIQGMGTIH
;
A
#
# COMPACT_ATOMS: atom_id res chain seq x y z
N MET A 1 -29.93 -10.48 -40.70
CA MET A 1 -28.71 -11.07 -41.27
C MET A 1 -29.10 -12.24 -42.14
N ASN A 2 -28.63 -12.29 -43.39
CA ASN A 2 -28.68 -13.49 -44.22
C ASN A 2 -27.39 -14.29 -43.98
N LEU A 3 -27.50 -15.58 -43.64
CA LEU A 3 -26.33 -16.37 -43.23
C LEU A 3 -25.40 -16.66 -44.40
N ASP A 4 -25.91 -16.76 -45.63
CA ASP A 4 -25.08 -17.05 -46.81
C ASP A 4 -24.02 -15.96 -47.07
N ASP A 5 -24.35 -14.71 -46.72
CA ASP A 5 -23.48 -13.54 -46.89
C ASP A 5 -22.32 -13.50 -45.88
N VAL A 6 -22.37 -14.31 -44.81
CA VAL A 6 -21.27 -14.41 -43.83
C VAL A 6 -20.11 -15.19 -44.43
N VAL A 7 -19.02 -14.50 -44.79
CA VAL A 7 -17.80 -15.15 -45.32
C VAL A 7 -16.70 -15.28 -44.26
N ARG A 8 -16.83 -14.58 -43.14
CA ARG A 8 -15.82 -14.53 -42.07
C ARG A 8 -16.49 -14.33 -40.71
N CYS A 9 -15.93 -14.97 -39.68
CA CYS A 9 -16.37 -14.81 -38.30
C CYS A 9 -15.20 -14.27 -37.44
N GLU A 10 -15.50 -13.41 -36.47
CA GLU A 10 -14.50 -12.94 -35.50
C GLU A 10 -15.03 -13.00 -34.07
N ILE A 11 -14.15 -13.28 -33.12
CA ILE A 11 -14.45 -13.27 -31.68
C ILE A 11 -14.19 -11.86 -31.12
N HIS A 12 -15.14 -11.37 -30.32
CA HIS A 12 -15.07 -10.08 -29.62
C HIS A 12 -15.52 -10.18 -28.15
N PRO A 13 -14.92 -9.42 -27.21
CA PRO A 13 -13.79 -8.52 -27.41
C PRO A 13 -12.54 -9.28 -27.88
N THR A 14 -11.64 -8.59 -28.58
CA THR A 14 -10.40 -9.17 -29.10
C THR A 14 -9.43 -9.55 -27.98
N VAL A 15 -9.47 -8.81 -26.88
CA VAL A 15 -8.84 -9.12 -25.59
C VAL A 15 -9.91 -8.94 -24.50
N GLY A 16 -10.34 -10.03 -23.89
CA GLY A 16 -11.30 -10.04 -22.78
C GLY A 16 -10.62 -10.00 -21.42
N ILE A 17 -11.26 -9.33 -20.45
CA ILE A 17 -10.73 -9.17 -19.08
C ILE A 17 -11.63 -9.90 -18.08
N ALA A 18 -11.12 -11.02 -17.59
CA ALA A 18 -11.66 -11.72 -16.43
C ALA A 18 -10.89 -11.28 -15.18
N ARG A 19 -11.50 -11.40 -14.00
CA ARG A 19 -10.83 -11.08 -12.73
C ARG A 19 -11.07 -12.17 -11.69
N VAL A 20 -10.03 -12.47 -10.92
CA VAL A 20 -10.09 -13.47 -9.85
C VAL A 20 -11.05 -13.04 -8.75
N GLY A 21 -11.59 -14.02 -8.01
CA GLY A 21 -12.58 -13.82 -6.95
C GLY A 21 -12.76 -15.08 -6.13
N ASN A 22 -12.78 -15.00 -4.80
CA ASN A 22 -12.83 -16.18 -3.94
C ASN A 22 -14.25 -16.75 -3.71
N SER A 23 -15.28 -16.21 -4.36
CA SER A 23 -16.61 -16.84 -4.38
C SER A 23 -16.60 -18.09 -5.25
N THR A 24 -16.99 -19.21 -4.64
CA THR A 24 -17.06 -20.51 -5.32
C THR A 24 -18.33 -20.70 -6.13
N THR A 25 -19.33 -19.84 -5.95
CA THR A 25 -20.69 -20.03 -6.49
C THR A 25 -21.21 -18.84 -7.29
N GLU A 26 -20.74 -17.62 -7.01
CA GLU A 26 -21.25 -16.41 -7.64
C GLU A 26 -20.19 -15.69 -8.49
N PHE A 27 -20.64 -15.07 -9.57
CA PHE A 27 -19.85 -14.29 -10.50
C PHE A 27 -20.72 -13.21 -11.15
N PHE A 28 -20.09 -12.27 -11.86
CA PHE A 28 -20.76 -11.28 -12.70
C PHE A 28 -20.01 -11.10 -14.02
N ILE A 29 -20.65 -10.50 -15.03
CA ILE A 29 -20.02 -10.22 -16.32
C ILE A 29 -19.34 -8.85 -16.25
N GLY A 30 -18.12 -8.74 -16.80
CA GLY A 30 -17.39 -7.48 -16.90
C GLY A 30 -18.07 -6.42 -17.78
N PRO A 31 -17.46 -5.24 -17.95
CA PRO A 31 -17.99 -4.19 -18.81
C PRO A 31 -18.19 -4.66 -20.26
N GLU A 32 -19.35 -4.36 -20.84
CA GLU A 32 -19.68 -4.67 -22.24
C GLU A 32 -20.07 -3.45 -23.07
N ARG A 33 -20.16 -2.27 -22.43
CA ARG A 33 -20.46 -1.01 -23.09
C ARG A 33 -19.52 0.07 -22.57
N PRO A 34 -18.90 0.86 -23.46
CA PRO A 34 -18.00 1.92 -23.03
C PRO A 34 -18.68 2.92 -22.08
N GLY A 35 -17.97 3.36 -21.05
CA GLY A 35 -18.43 4.27 -20.01
C GLY A 35 -19.40 3.65 -19.01
N VAL A 36 -19.67 2.34 -19.08
CA VAL A 36 -20.57 1.64 -18.16
C VAL A 36 -19.81 0.70 -17.24
N PRO A 37 -19.69 1.05 -15.95
CA PRO A 37 -19.05 0.17 -14.98
C PRO A 37 -19.97 -1.01 -14.62
N PRO A 38 -19.41 -2.15 -14.17
CA PRO A 38 -20.20 -3.29 -13.73
C PRO A 38 -21.02 -2.94 -12.48
N GLN A 39 -22.26 -3.44 -12.43
CA GLN A 39 -23.17 -3.32 -11.28
C GLN A 39 -23.76 -4.68 -10.94
N PRO A 40 -22.97 -5.58 -10.30
CA PRO A 40 -23.43 -6.93 -9.97
C PRO A 40 -24.62 -6.91 -9.01
N ALA A 41 -25.58 -7.79 -9.27
CA ALA A 41 -26.73 -7.98 -8.37
C ALA A 41 -26.25 -8.41 -6.98
N GLY A 42 -26.73 -7.70 -5.94
CA GLY A 42 -26.33 -7.95 -4.55
C GLY A 42 -24.92 -7.47 -4.17
N GLY A 43 -24.22 -6.75 -5.05
CA GLY A 43 -22.87 -6.24 -4.79
C GLY A 43 -21.76 -7.11 -5.37
N PHE A 44 -20.52 -6.69 -5.14
CA PHE A 44 -19.30 -7.34 -5.62
C PHE A 44 -18.90 -8.56 -4.79
N LYS A 45 -19.53 -8.77 -3.63
CA LYS A 45 -19.33 -9.92 -2.77
C LYS A 45 -20.60 -10.74 -2.61
N ASP A 46 -20.42 -12.04 -2.40
CA ASP A 46 -21.51 -12.95 -2.06
C ASP A 46 -21.96 -12.76 -0.60
N PRO A 47 -23.08 -13.38 -0.17
CA PRO A 47 -23.58 -13.24 1.20
C PRO A 47 -22.63 -13.72 2.30
N ALA A 48 -21.59 -14.49 1.96
CA ALA A 48 -20.54 -14.91 2.89
C ALA A 48 -19.36 -13.92 2.92
N GLY A 49 -19.43 -12.80 2.20
CA GLY A 49 -18.39 -11.78 2.11
C GLY A 49 -17.22 -12.16 1.21
N ARG A 50 -17.39 -13.13 0.30
CA ARG A 50 -16.37 -13.52 -0.69
C ARG A 50 -16.54 -12.74 -1.98
N VAL A 51 -15.45 -12.28 -2.58
CA VAL A 51 -15.43 -11.53 -3.85
C VAL A 51 -15.93 -12.41 -4.99
N LYS A 52 -16.97 -11.93 -5.70
CA LYS A 52 -17.48 -12.57 -6.91
C LYS A 52 -16.45 -12.47 -8.03
N ARG A 53 -16.28 -13.55 -8.79
CA ARG A 53 -15.40 -13.54 -9.98
C ARG A 53 -16.00 -12.65 -11.06
N GLN A 54 -15.15 -11.93 -11.81
CA GLN A 54 -15.58 -11.23 -13.03
C GLN A 54 -15.33 -12.15 -14.22
N ALA A 55 -16.38 -12.47 -14.96
CA ALA A 55 -16.31 -13.24 -16.19
C ALA A 55 -16.08 -12.33 -17.40
N ALA A 56 -15.18 -12.73 -18.29
CA ALA A 56 -15.09 -12.17 -19.63
C ALA A 56 -16.10 -12.88 -20.54
N ARG A 57 -17.06 -12.12 -21.11
CA ARG A 57 -18.02 -12.67 -22.08
C ARG A 57 -17.55 -12.44 -23.51
N PHE A 58 -17.43 -13.52 -24.28
CA PHE A 58 -17.05 -13.47 -25.69
C PHE A 58 -18.24 -13.78 -26.59
N ARG A 59 -18.31 -13.04 -27.69
CA ARG A 59 -19.34 -13.10 -28.74
C ARG A 59 -18.68 -13.34 -30.08
N ILE A 60 -19.44 -13.88 -31.04
CA ILE A 60 -18.97 -14.05 -32.41
C ILE A 60 -19.76 -13.13 -33.32
N TYR A 61 -19.09 -12.38 -34.18
CA TYR A 61 -19.73 -11.55 -35.21
C TYR A 61 -19.44 -12.10 -36.60
N GLY A 62 -20.47 -12.11 -37.45
CA GLY A 62 -20.36 -12.44 -38.87
C GLY A 62 -20.08 -11.21 -39.72
N TYR A 63 -19.22 -11.37 -40.72
CA TYR A 63 -18.81 -10.32 -41.66
C TYR A 63 -19.05 -10.76 -43.11
N ASP A 64 -19.44 -9.80 -43.95
CA ASP A 64 -19.51 -9.99 -45.40
C ASP A 64 -18.13 -9.85 -46.07
N ALA A 65 -18.09 -9.99 -47.39
CA ALA A 65 -16.87 -9.91 -48.20
C ALA A 65 -16.24 -8.51 -48.22
N ASP A 66 -17.02 -7.46 -47.95
CA ASP A 66 -16.58 -6.07 -47.89
C ASP A 66 -16.10 -5.68 -46.48
N GLY A 67 -16.25 -6.58 -45.51
CA GLY A 67 -15.85 -6.37 -44.12
C GLY A 67 -16.91 -5.68 -43.25
N ASN A 68 -18.16 -5.56 -43.71
CA ASN A 68 -19.24 -5.01 -42.91
C ASN A 68 -19.71 -6.02 -41.85
N VAL A 69 -20.08 -5.52 -40.68
CA VAL A 69 -20.66 -6.33 -39.60
C VAL A 69 -22.11 -6.66 -39.96
N LEU A 70 -22.41 -7.95 -40.11
CA LEU A 70 -23.78 -8.43 -40.38
C LEU A 70 -24.58 -8.69 -39.09
N GLY A 71 -23.88 -8.94 -37.98
CA GLY A 71 -24.46 -9.10 -36.65
C GLY A 71 -23.81 -10.22 -35.83
N GLU A 72 -24.27 -10.36 -34.59
CA GLU A 72 -23.86 -11.43 -33.68
C GLU A 72 -24.39 -12.80 -34.14
N LEU A 73 -23.54 -13.83 -34.07
CA LEU A 73 -23.87 -15.24 -34.27
C LEU A 73 -24.05 -15.92 -32.92
N THR A 74 -25.27 -16.40 -32.65
CA THR A 74 -25.61 -17.12 -31.42
C THR A 74 -25.94 -18.59 -31.68
N ALA A 75 -26.23 -19.34 -30.62
CA ALA A 75 -26.69 -20.72 -30.67
C ALA A 75 -28.00 -20.93 -31.47
N GLU A 76 -28.73 -19.85 -31.77
CA GLU A 76 -29.91 -19.88 -32.65
C GLU A 76 -29.52 -20.11 -34.10
N GLN A 77 -28.51 -19.38 -34.61
CA GLN A 77 -28.10 -19.43 -36.01
C GLN A 77 -27.06 -20.53 -36.28
N ALA A 78 -26.23 -20.87 -35.29
CA ALA A 78 -25.13 -21.80 -35.46
C ALA A 78 -24.90 -22.67 -34.22
N GLU A 79 -24.23 -23.81 -34.40
CA GLU A 79 -23.55 -24.51 -33.33
C GLU A 79 -22.16 -23.89 -33.15
N VAL A 80 -21.88 -23.38 -31.95
CA VAL A 80 -20.60 -22.76 -31.61
C VAL A 80 -19.86 -23.66 -30.63
N SER A 81 -18.64 -24.05 -31.01
CA SER A 81 -17.70 -24.75 -30.13
C SER A 81 -16.55 -23.82 -29.80
N TRP A 82 -16.39 -23.52 -28.51
CA TRP A 82 -15.34 -22.68 -27.97
C TRP A 82 -14.18 -23.51 -27.45
N THR A 83 -12.96 -23.03 -27.66
CA THR A 83 -11.73 -23.60 -27.11
C THR A 83 -10.91 -22.49 -26.49
N VAL A 84 -10.55 -22.65 -25.22
CA VAL A 84 -9.68 -21.71 -24.48
C VAL A 84 -8.55 -22.49 -23.84
N GLU A 85 -7.35 -21.93 -23.88
CA GLU A 85 -6.20 -22.41 -23.11
C GLU A 85 -5.75 -21.29 -22.17
N LEU A 86 -5.54 -21.60 -20.90
CA LEU A 86 -5.01 -20.68 -19.90
C LEU A 86 -3.70 -21.22 -19.35
N ALA A 87 -2.73 -20.33 -19.10
CA ALA A 87 -1.55 -20.67 -18.34
C ALA A 87 -1.06 -19.50 -17.48
N ASN A 88 -0.27 -19.83 -16.46
CA ASN A 88 0.50 -18.88 -15.68
C ASN A 88 1.99 -19.25 -15.79
N SER A 89 2.76 -18.36 -16.40
CA SER A 89 4.20 -18.56 -16.67
C SER A 89 5.09 -17.64 -15.82
N LYS A 90 4.53 -16.92 -14.83
CA LYS A 90 5.25 -15.92 -14.03
C LYS A 90 6.48 -16.48 -13.33
N ALA A 91 6.36 -17.65 -12.72
CA ALA A 91 7.42 -18.26 -11.94
C ALA A 91 8.59 -18.78 -12.80
N ALA A 92 8.30 -19.12 -14.06
CA ALA A 92 9.30 -19.55 -15.03
C ALA A 92 10.06 -18.38 -15.68
N TRP A 93 9.50 -17.16 -15.61
CA TRP A 93 9.96 -15.97 -16.32
C TRP A 93 11.10 -15.23 -15.62
N PHE A 94 11.50 -14.09 -16.19
CA PHE A 94 12.51 -13.19 -15.67
C PHE A 94 12.01 -12.38 -14.47
N LYS A 95 12.93 -12.03 -13.57
CA LYS A 95 12.65 -11.08 -12.50
C LYS A 95 12.26 -9.73 -13.10
N PHE A 96 11.26 -9.09 -12.53
CA PHE A 96 10.90 -7.73 -12.88
C PHE A 96 11.81 -6.77 -12.10
N LEU A 97 12.67 -6.04 -12.79
CA LEU A 97 13.63 -5.09 -12.20
C LEU A 97 13.29 -3.63 -12.54
N GLY A 98 12.10 -3.38 -13.07
CA GLY A 98 11.72 -2.12 -13.69
C GLY A 98 11.81 -2.17 -15.21
N ARG A 99 11.04 -1.30 -15.89
CA ARG A 99 10.94 -1.27 -17.36
C ARG A 99 12.26 -0.93 -18.04
N HIS A 100 13.03 -0.02 -17.45
CA HIS A 100 14.19 0.63 -18.06
C HIS A 100 15.51 0.32 -17.37
N HIS A 101 15.59 -0.77 -16.58
CA HIS A 101 16.76 -1.06 -15.77
C HIS A 101 18.05 -1.17 -16.63
N ASP A 102 18.79 -0.05 -16.72
CA ASP A 102 20.11 0.05 -17.32
C ASP A 102 21.13 -0.56 -16.35
N ALA A 103 22.05 -1.36 -16.87
CA ALA A 103 23.13 -2.04 -16.15
C ALA A 103 24.13 -1.10 -15.41
N LEU A 104 23.88 0.22 -15.39
CA LEU A 104 24.84 1.25 -15.00
C LEU A 104 24.78 1.65 -13.52
N GLU A 105 23.66 1.46 -12.79
CA GLU A 105 23.55 1.93 -11.40
C GLU A 105 24.08 0.95 -10.33
N GLN A 106 24.47 -0.30 -10.68
CA GLN A 106 25.00 -1.29 -9.72
C GLN A 106 26.39 -1.85 -10.05
N GLY A 107 27.13 -1.26 -11.00
CA GLY A 107 28.50 -1.72 -11.32
C GLY A 107 28.57 -3.13 -11.92
N HIS A 108 27.46 -3.63 -12.46
CA HIS A 108 27.41 -4.87 -13.23
C HIS A 108 27.45 -4.54 -14.72
N LEU A 109 28.67 -4.54 -15.27
CA LEU A 109 28.89 -4.60 -16.72
C LEU A 109 28.15 -5.86 -17.24
N ASP A 110 27.28 -5.65 -18.24
CA ASP A 110 26.41 -6.64 -18.91
C ASP A 110 25.21 -7.17 -18.12
N SER A 111 24.07 -6.45 -18.16
CA SER A 111 22.75 -7.08 -17.94
C SER A 111 21.91 -7.03 -19.21
N ASP A 112 22.16 -7.97 -20.11
CA ASP A 112 21.17 -8.30 -21.14
C ASP A 112 19.92 -8.82 -20.41
N SER A 113 18.74 -8.22 -20.67
CA SER A 113 17.43 -8.64 -20.13
C SER A 113 17.09 -10.12 -20.39
N ARG A 114 17.91 -10.82 -21.20
CA ARG A 114 17.79 -12.23 -21.57
C ARG A 114 18.79 -13.14 -20.85
N ASP A 115 19.62 -12.62 -19.95
CA ASP A 115 20.56 -13.43 -19.18
C ASP A 115 19.78 -14.47 -18.34
N PRO A 116 20.00 -15.79 -18.55
CA PRO A 116 19.33 -16.82 -17.75
C PRO A 116 19.51 -16.64 -16.22
N ARG A 117 20.56 -15.95 -15.78
CA ARG A 117 20.84 -15.61 -14.38
C ARG A 117 19.94 -14.52 -13.80
N THR A 118 19.02 -13.93 -14.57
CA THR A 118 18.00 -12.99 -14.06
C THR A 118 16.61 -13.60 -14.00
N ARG A 119 16.47 -14.92 -14.27
CA ARG A 119 15.21 -15.66 -14.10
C ARG A 119 14.73 -15.69 -12.64
N ARG A 120 13.43 -15.78 -12.41
CA ARG A 120 12.86 -16.22 -11.13
C ARG A 120 13.17 -17.70 -10.92
N ASN A 121 13.16 -18.15 -9.66
CA ASN A 121 13.44 -19.53 -9.28
C ASN A 121 14.80 -20.01 -9.79
N GLN A 122 15.87 -19.27 -9.47
CA GLN A 122 17.23 -19.55 -9.97
C GLN A 122 17.85 -20.80 -9.36
N ALA A 123 17.38 -21.20 -8.17
CA ALA A 123 17.78 -22.45 -7.55
C ALA A 123 17.37 -23.70 -8.36
N ILE A 124 16.40 -23.56 -9.27
CA ILE A 124 16.05 -24.58 -10.25
C ILE A 124 16.88 -24.34 -11.51
N ASP A 125 17.65 -25.36 -11.92
CA ASP A 125 18.63 -25.26 -13.01
C ASP A 125 18.04 -24.54 -14.23
N VAL A 126 18.66 -23.41 -14.57
CA VAL A 126 18.21 -22.53 -15.66
C VAL A 126 18.36 -23.20 -17.03
N ASN A 127 19.20 -24.22 -17.13
CA ASN A 127 19.50 -24.98 -18.34
C ASN A 127 18.72 -26.29 -18.46
N ASP A 128 17.89 -26.65 -17.47
CA ASP A 128 17.04 -27.85 -17.49
C ASP A 128 15.60 -27.46 -17.90
N PRO A 129 15.20 -27.67 -19.17
CA PRO A 129 13.88 -27.28 -19.65
C PRO A 129 12.76 -28.09 -18.98
N GLU A 130 13.01 -29.35 -18.63
CA GLU A 130 12.02 -30.20 -17.96
C GLU A 130 11.77 -29.67 -16.55
N ALA A 131 12.82 -29.39 -15.78
CA ALA A 131 12.69 -28.81 -14.45
C ALA A 131 12.00 -27.44 -14.48
N ARG A 132 12.33 -26.57 -15.45
CA ARG A 132 11.70 -25.26 -15.60
C ARG A 132 10.26 -25.32 -16.08
N SER A 133 9.88 -26.31 -16.88
CA SER A 133 8.49 -26.48 -17.33
C SER A 133 7.52 -26.68 -16.15
N ARG A 134 8.00 -27.26 -15.04
CA ARG A 134 7.22 -27.45 -13.79
C ARG A 134 6.94 -26.16 -13.02
N LEU A 135 7.53 -25.04 -13.43
CA LEU A 135 7.23 -23.69 -12.92
C LEU A 135 6.07 -23.02 -13.67
N VAL A 136 5.61 -23.60 -14.78
CA VAL A 136 4.47 -23.08 -15.55
C VAL A 136 3.22 -23.85 -15.16
N ILE A 137 2.18 -23.14 -14.73
CA ILE A 137 0.87 -23.75 -14.48
C ILE A 137 0.13 -23.80 -15.81
N LYS A 138 0.05 -24.98 -16.43
CA LYS A 138 -0.57 -25.17 -17.75
C LYS A 138 -1.51 -26.40 -17.75
N PRO A 139 -2.80 -26.25 -17.39
CA PRO A 139 -3.81 -27.33 -17.44
C PRO A 139 -4.15 -27.82 -18.85
N GLY A 140 -3.70 -27.12 -19.90
CA GLY A 140 -4.04 -27.38 -21.29
C GLY A 140 -5.41 -26.84 -21.70
N PRO A 141 -5.79 -26.95 -22.98
CA PRO A 141 -7.03 -26.39 -23.50
C PRO A 141 -8.28 -27.05 -22.91
N ARG A 142 -9.37 -26.28 -22.84
CA ARG A 142 -10.72 -26.73 -22.50
C ARG A 142 -11.71 -26.32 -23.59
N ASN A 143 -12.73 -27.15 -23.76
CA ASN A 143 -13.77 -26.94 -24.76
C ASN A 143 -15.14 -26.82 -24.10
N VAL A 144 -16.00 -25.95 -24.65
CA VAL A 144 -17.40 -25.85 -24.25
C VAL A 144 -18.26 -25.50 -25.46
N SER A 145 -19.44 -26.09 -25.56
CA SER A 145 -20.40 -25.84 -26.64
C SER A 145 -21.84 -25.97 -26.14
N GLY A 146 -22.78 -25.37 -26.88
CA GLY A 146 -24.19 -25.38 -26.51
C GLY A 146 -24.59 -24.25 -25.54
N ARG A 147 -25.87 -24.23 -25.17
CA ARG A 147 -26.48 -23.22 -24.29
C ARG A 147 -26.34 -23.65 -22.83
N ASP A 148 -26.27 -22.67 -21.93
CA ASP A 148 -26.40 -22.85 -20.47
C ASP A 148 -25.44 -23.91 -19.88
N GLN A 149 -24.20 -24.00 -20.38
CA GLN A 149 -23.21 -24.91 -19.82
C GLN A 149 -22.66 -24.33 -18.51
N ASP A 150 -22.75 -25.10 -17.43
CA ASP A 150 -22.40 -24.68 -16.06
C ASP A 150 -20.90 -24.80 -15.72
N GLY A 151 -20.11 -25.32 -16.65
CA GLY A 151 -18.66 -25.47 -16.55
C GLY A 151 -18.17 -26.77 -15.92
N ALA A 152 -19.05 -27.69 -15.52
CA ALA A 152 -18.64 -28.96 -14.90
C ALA A 152 -17.67 -29.79 -15.76
N GLY A 153 -17.77 -29.71 -17.09
CA GLY A 153 -16.88 -30.40 -18.04
C GLY A 153 -15.69 -29.58 -18.56
N ALA A 154 -15.53 -28.33 -18.14
CA ALA A 154 -14.58 -27.38 -18.74
C ALA A 154 -13.80 -26.56 -17.70
N ARG A 155 -13.40 -27.19 -16.59
CA ARG A 155 -12.58 -26.58 -15.53
C ARG A 155 -11.09 -26.71 -15.82
N PHE A 156 -10.33 -25.67 -15.51
CA PHE A 156 -8.87 -25.63 -15.60
C PHE A 156 -8.23 -26.06 -14.27
N ASP A 157 -8.66 -27.19 -13.72
CA ASP A 157 -8.29 -27.68 -12.38
C ASP A 157 -7.13 -28.68 -12.39
N THR A 158 -6.57 -29.04 -13.55
CA THR A 158 -5.47 -30.01 -13.65
C THR A 158 -4.07 -29.37 -13.71
N GLY A 159 -3.97 -28.04 -13.63
CA GLY A 159 -2.70 -27.33 -13.64
C GLY A 159 -1.96 -27.51 -12.32
N THR A 160 -0.63 -27.62 -12.38
CA THR A 160 0.20 -27.77 -11.18
C THR A 160 1.40 -26.85 -11.20
N PHE A 161 1.80 -26.35 -10.02
CA PHE A 161 3.07 -25.68 -9.79
C PHE A 161 3.94 -26.56 -8.88
N LEU A 162 5.05 -27.08 -9.40
CA LEU A 162 5.95 -27.98 -8.65
C LEU A 162 5.25 -29.14 -7.89
N GLY A 163 4.13 -29.63 -8.43
CA GLY A 163 3.32 -30.71 -7.85
C GLY A 163 2.09 -30.26 -7.06
N GLU A 164 2.00 -28.97 -6.67
CA GLU A 164 0.80 -28.40 -6.04
C GLU A 164 -0.27 -28.07 -7.08
N GLN A 165 -1.52 -28.45 -6.83
CA GLN A 165 -2.63 -28.22 -7.75
C GLN A 165 -3.09 -26.75 -7.70
N VAL A 166 -3.13 -26.08 -8.85
CA VAL A 166 -3.51 -24.67 -8.97
C VAL A 166 -4.58 -24.49 -10.05
N PRO A 167 -5.87 -24.41 -9.67
CA PRO A 167 -6.95 -24.18 -10.63
C PRO A 167 -6.89 -22.77 -11.22
N LEU A 168 -6.90 -22.66 -12.56
CA LEU A 168 -6.84 -21.36 -13.26
C LEU A 168 -8.21 -20.79 -13.67
N GLY A 169 -9.30 -21.53 -13.45
CA GLY A 169 -10.66 -21.07 -13.75
C GLY A 169 -11.57 -22.12 -14.39
N GLU A 170 -12.59 -21.67 -15.11
CA GLU A 170 -13.56 -22.52 -15.81
C GLU A 170 -14.23 -21.81 -17.00
N LEU A 171 -14.71 -22.60 -17.97
CA LEU A 171 -15.50 -22.10 -19.10
C LEU A 171 -16.98 -22.41 -18.88
N ARG A 172 -17.85 -21.45 -19.20
CA ARG A 172 -19.31 -21.60 -19.21
C ARG A 172 -19.89 -21.05 -20.51
N THR A 173 -21.15 -21.34 -20.77
CA THR A 173 -21.91 -20.63 -21.80
C THR A 173 -23.21 -20.08 -21.26
N ASP A 174 -23.61 -18.91 -21.76
CA ASP A 174 -24.91 -18.35 -21.43
C ASP A 174 -26.04 -18.98 -22.27
N SER A 175 -27.26 -18.50 -22.07
CA SER A 175 -28.45 -19.00 -22.77
C SER A 175 -28.37 -18.84 -24.28
N ASP A 176 -27.55 -17.93 -24.80
CA ASP A 176 -27.34 -17.70 -26.24
C ASP A 176 -26.12 -18.46 -26.78
N GLY A 177 -25.42 -19.23 -25.95
CA GLY A 177 -24.21 -19.95 -26.32
C GLY A 177 -22.96 -19.05 -26.40
N ARG A 178 -23.02 -17.82 -25.85
CA ARG A 178 -21.84 -16.96 -25.70
C ARG A 178 -20.91 -17.57 -24.66
N LEU A 179 -19.60 -17.46 -24.89
CA LEU A 179 -18.60 -17.96 -23.96
C LEU A 179 -18.46 -17.03 -22.76
N LEU A 180 -18.42 -17.62 -21.57
CA LEU A 180 -18.02 -16.97 -20.34
C LEU A 180 -16.72 -17.61 -19.85
N VAL A 181 -15.65 -16.83 -19.77
CA VAL A 181 -14.38 -17.27 -19.15
C VAL A 181 -14.32 -16.71 -17.73
N LEU A 182 -14.31 -17.60 -16.73
CA LEU A 182 -14.08 -17.25 -15.34
C LEU A 182 -12.66 -17.62 -14.97
N GLY A 183 -11.95 -16.70 -14.31
CA GLY A 183 -10.59 -16.93 -13.80
C GLY A 183 -10.52 -17.77 -12.54
N GLY A 184 -9.32 -17.82 -11.96
CA GLY A 184 -9.02 -18.43 -10.67
C GLY A 184 -9.74 -17.78 -9.48
N TYR A 185 -9.42 -18.25 -8.28
CA TYR A 185 -10.06 -17.86 -7.03
C TYR A 185 -9.28 -16.79 -6.24
N GLY A 186 -8.17 -16.28 -6.79
CA GLY A 186 -7.28 -15.31 -6.16
C GLY A 186 -6.37 -15.95 -5.11
N HIS A 187 -6.07 -17.23 -5.27
CA HIS A 187 -5.21 -18.00 -4.40
C HIS A 187 -3.74 -17.83 -4.82
N SER A 188 -2.90 -17.51 -3.84
CA SER A 188 -1.46 -17.49 -3.97
C SER A 188 -0.83 -18.30 -2.84
N GLY A 189 0.26 -18.99 -3.14
CA GLY A 189 0.91 -19.87 -2.17
C GLY A 189 2.35 -20.15 -2.54
N THR A 190 3.00 -20.98 -1.74
CA THR A 190 4.40 -21.39 -1.95
C THR A 190 4.58 -22.87 -1.65
N THR A 191 5.50 -23.52 -2.37
CA THR A 191 5.85 -24.93 -2.16
C THR A 191 6.98 -25.12 -1.14
N ALA A 192 7.52 -24.03 -0.59
CA ALA A 192 8.52 -24.08 0.47
C ALA A 192 7.89 -23.77 1.84
N PRO A 193 8.20 -24.57 2.88
CA PRO A 193 7.76 -24.24 4.24
C PRO A 193 8.41 -22.94 4.71
N ASP A 194 7.67 -22.14 5.47
CA ASP A 194 8.15 -20.88 6.07
C ASP A 194 8.83 -19.93 5.06
N ASN A 195 8.25 -19.77 3.88
CA ASN A 195 8.78 -18.95 2.79
C ASN A 195 7.97 -17.64 2.60
N PRO A 196 8.13 -16.64 3.48
CA PRO A 196 7.40 -15.38 3.41
C PRO A 196 7.80 -14.55 2.19
N ILE A 197 6.90 -13.67 1.78
CA ILE A 197 7.16 -12.64 0.78
C ILE A 197 8.18 -11.66 1.34
N THR A 198 9.20 -11.34 0.54
CA THR A 198 10.27 -10.41 0.91
C THR A 198 10.71 -9.48 -0.22
N ASP A 199 9.92 -9.42 -1.29
CA ASP A 199 10.08 -8.54 -2.45
C ASP A 199 8.68 -8.28 -3.05
N TYR A 200 8.43 -7.10 -3.60
CA TYR A 200 7.12 -6.75 -4.16
C TYR A 200 6.75 -7.55 -5.42
N ALA A 201 7.74 -7.99 -6.21
CA ALA A 201 7.50 -8.61 -7.51
C ALA A 201 8.14 -9.99 -7.68
N ASN A 202 9.22 -10.31 -6.97
CA ASN A 202 10.11 -11.43 -7.28
C ASN A 202 10.31 -12.37 -6.10
N ASN A 203 9.33 -13.24 -5.85
CA ASN A 203 9.39 -14.22 -4.76
C ASN A 203 9.56 -15.64 -5.33
N ASP A 204 10.69 -16.28 -5.02
CA ASP A 204 10.99 -17.63 -5.48
C ASP A 204 10.09 -18.67 -4.76
N LEU A 205 9.75 -19.73 -5.47
CA LEU A 205 8.88 -20.85 -5.06
C LEU A 205 7.43 -20.43 -4.75
N TRP A 206 7.04 -19.22 -5.11
CA TRP A 206 5.66 -18.75 -5.05
C TRP A 206 4.91 -18.98 -6.36
N TYR A 207 3.60 -19.12 -6.25
CA TYR A 207 2.66 -19.18 -7.36
C TYR A 207 1.41 -18.34 -7.05
N ASP A 208 0.68 -17.97 -8.10
CA ASP A 208 -0.67 -17.40 -8.02
C ASP A 208 -1.55 -17.98 -9.14
N ASP A 209 -2.86 -17.68 -9.10
CA ASP A 209 -3.86 -18.25 -10.02
C ASP A 209 -4.45 -17.25 -11.03
N VAL A 210 -3.76 -16.11 -11.23
CA VAL A 210 -3.97 -15.30 -12.44
C VAL A 210 -3.42 -16.05 -13.65
N SER A 211 -3.87 -15.69 -14.86
CA SER A 211 -3.46 -16.38 -16.08
C SER A 211 -3.84 -15.57 -17.32
N ASP A 212 -3.39 -16.02 -18.47
CA ASP A 212 -3.90 -15.53 -19.75
C ASP A 212 -3.80 -16.62 -20.81
N GLY A 213 -4.50 -16.43 -21.93
CA GLY A 213 -4.31 -17.29 -23.09
C GLY A 213 -5.33 -17.13 -24.23
N PRO A 214 -5.17 -17.91 -25.30
CA PRO A 214 -5.94 -17.75 -26.52
C PRO A 214 -7.38 -18.26 -26.38
N VAL A 215 -8.30 -17.56 -27.05
CA VAL A 215 -9.70 -17.92 -27.21
C VAL A 215 -9.97 -18.17 -28.69
N SER A 216 -10.47 -19.35 -29.03
CA SER A 216 -10.80 -19.73 -30.40
C SER A 216 -12.18 -20.37 -30.48
N ALA A 217 -12.78 -20.35 -31.66
CA ALA A 217 -14.11 -20.92 -31.87
C ALA A 217 -14.29 -21.46 -33.28
N THR A 218 -15.10 -22.51 -33.38
CA THR A 218 -15.61 -23.05 -34.65
C THR A 218 -17.12 -22.83 -34.69
N VAL A 219 -17.61 -22.29 -35.80
CA VAL A 219 -19.02 -21.94 -36.03
C VAL A 219 -19.55 -22.82 -37.14
N THR A 220 -20.52 -23.68 -36.84
CA THR A 220 -21.20 -24.53 -37.82
C THR A 220 -22.63 -24.02 -37.98
N PHE A 221 -22.94 -23.40 -39.12
CA PHE A 221 -24.27 -22.85 -39.39
C PHE A 221 -25.30 -23.98 -39.46
N ARG A 222 -26.47 -23.77 -38.84
CA ARG A 222 -27.56 -24.77 -38.85
C ARG A 222 -28.16 -24.93 -40.25
N GLU A 223 -28.21 -23.85 -41.01
CA GLU A 223 -28.58 -23.86 -42.42
C GLU A 223 -27.34 -24.16 -43.28
N GLY A 224 -27.45 -25.12 -44.20
CA GLY A 224 -26.39 -25.49 -45.13
C GLY A 224 -25.18 -26.23 -44.55
N ALA A 225 -25.07 -26.38 -43.22
CA ALA A 225 -23.98 -27.09 -42.52
C ALA A 225 -22.56 -26.59 -42.87
N ARG A 226 -22.43 -25.31 -43.26
CA ARG A 226 -21.14 -24.67 -43.53
C ARG A 226 -20.43 -24.41 -42.19
N THR A 227 -19.13 -24.72 -42.12
CA THR A 227 -18.30 -24.47 -40.93
C THR A 227 -17.26 -23.39 -41.22
N LEU A 228 -17.17 -22.39 -40.35
CA LEU A 228 -16.14 -21.36 -40.37
C LEU A 228 -15.36 -21.36 -39.05
N ARG A 229 -14.04 -21.19 -39.13
CA ARG A 229 -13.20 -20.92 -37.96
C ARG A 229 -13.24 -19.42 -37.69
N ALA A 230 -13.64 -19.02 -36.49
CA ALA A 230 -13.62 -17.62 -36.11
C ALA A 230 -12.17 -17.16 -35.87
N ARG A 231 -11.85 -15.92 -36.24
CA ARG A 231 -10.59 -15.29 -35.88
C ARG A 231 -10.48 -15.21 -34.36
N SER A 232 -9.35 -15.66 -33.81
CA SER A 232 -9.13 -15.80 -32.37
C SER A 232 -9.10 -14.46 -31.63
N ALA A 233 -9.37 -14.56 -30.34
CA ALA A 233 -9.22 -13.51 -29.34
C ALA A 233 -8.27 -14.00 -28.24
N TRP A 234 -8.10 -13.20 -27.19
CA TRP A 234 -7.33 -13.54 -26.01
C TRP A 234 -8.13 -13.21 -24.75
N VAL A 235 -7.82 -13.89 -23.65
CA VAL A 235 -8.34 -13.55 -22.33
C VAL A 235 -7.19 -13.30 -21.36
N VAL A 236 -7.31 -12.25 -20.56
CA VAL A 236 -6.45 -11.98 -19.41
C VAL A 236 -7.28 -12.15 -18.15
N VAL A 237 -6.80 -12.96 -17.21
CA VAL A 237 -7.35 -13.12 -15.86
C VAL A 237 -6.48 -12.28 -14.93
N ALA A 238 -7.02 -11.18 -14.43
CA ALA A 238 -6.29 -10.19 -13.64
C ALA A 238 -6.73 -10.15 -12.15
N PRO A 239 -6.03 -9.39 -11.29
CA PRO A 239 -6.53 -9.03 -9.97
C PRO A 239 -7.92 -8.36 -10.01
N PRO A 240 -8.66 -8.34 -8.88
CA PRO A 240 -9.92 -7.60 -8.79
C PRO A 240 -9.74 -6.09 -9.01
N ASP A 241 -10.73 -5.44 -9.61
CA ASP A 241 -10.85 -3.99 -9.66
C ASP A 241 -11.66 -3.53 -8.45
N PHE A 242 -11.00 -2.93 -7.46
CA PHE A 242 -11.65 -2.49 -6.23
C PHE A 242 -12.28 -1.09 -6.34
N SER A 243 -12.19 -0.43 -7.49
CA SER A 243 -12.85 0.85 -7.74
C SER A 243 -13.42 0.93 -9.16
N PRO A 244 -14.35 0.03 -9.54
CA PRO A 244 -14.82 -0.10 -10.92
C PRO A 244 -15.58 1.12 -11.45
N HIS A 245 -15.94 2.07 -10.59
CA HIS A 245 -16.56 3.34 -10.98
C HIS A 245 -15.54 4.48 -11.21
N THR A 246 -14.24 4.20 -11.09
CA THR A 246 -13.14 5.14 -11.33
C THR A 246 -12.32 4.62 -12.51
N LEU A 247 -12.10 5.48 -13.52
CA LEU A 247 -11.30 5.11 -14.70
C LEU A 247 -9.89 5.67 -14.58
N ASN A 248 -8.90 4.93 -15.07
CA ASN A 248 -7.52 5.41 -15.14
C ASN A 248 -7.41 6.64 -16.02
N LEU A 249 -6.53 7.58 -15.64
CA LEU A 249 -6.15 8.72 -16.48
C LEU A 249 -5.70 8.26 -17.87
N VAL A 250 -4.80 7.29 -17.91
CA VAL A 250 -4.38 6.54 -19.10
C VAL A 250 -4.83 5.09 -18.93
N SER A 251 -5.78 4.65 -19.76
CA SER A 251 -6.28 3.27 -19.74
C SER A 251 -5.49 2.35 -20.68
N LEU A 252 -5.65 1.03 -20.53
CA LEU A 252 -5.02 0.08 -21.46
C LEU A 252 -5.55 0.27 -22.89
N TYR A 253 -6.82 0.63 -23.06
CA TYR A 253 -7.37 1.01 -24.38
C TYR A 253 -6.61 2.18 -24.99
N ASP A 254 -6.33 3.22 -24.20
CA ASP A 254 -5.62 4.42 -24.63
C ASP A 254 -4.21 4.08 -25.14
N VAL A 255 -3.51 3.19 -24.43
CA VAL A 255 -2.17 2.70 -24.78
C VAL A 255 -2.16 1.94 -26.10
N VAL A 256 -3.06 0.96 -26.25
CA VAL A 256 -3.10 0.12 -27.44
C VAL A 256 -3.51 0.94 -28.66
N ALA A 257 -4.48 1.86 -28.49
CA ALA A 257 -4.90 2.75 -29.56
C ALA A 257 -3.73 3.61 -30.08
N GLU A 258 -2.89 4.11 -29.17
CA GLU A 258 -1.73 4.92 -29.51
C GLU A 258 -0.59 4.12 -30.15
N ALA A 259 -0.25 2.95 -29.59
CA ALA A 259 0.79 2.07 -30.15
C ALA A 259 0.49 1.66 -31.60
N GLN A 260 -0.79 1.62 -31.98
CA GLN A 260 -1.25 1.29 -33.32
C GLN A 260 -1.59 2.50 -34.19
N GLY A 261 -1.43 3.72 -33.69
CA GLY A 261 -1.74 4.96 -34.41
C GLY A 261 -3.23 5.16 -34.72
N THR A 262 -4.13 4.43 -34.06
CA THR A 262 -5.59 4.46 -34.32
C THR A 262 -6.32 5.58 -33.59
N ARG A 263 -5.62 6.32 -32.72
CA ARG A 263 -6.18 7.38 -31.88
C ARG A 263 -6.37 8.73 -32.60
N HIS A 264 -5.65 8.97 -33.69
CA HIS A 264 -5.56 10.32 -34.26
C HIS A 264 -6.77 10.65 -35.15
N SER A 265 -7.69 11.47 -34.62
CA SER A 265 -8.67 12.21 -35.41
C SER A 265 -8.00 13.46 -36.01
N GLU A 266 -8.36 13.84 -37.24
CA GLU A 266 -7.92 15.12 -37.84
C GLU A 266 -8.38 16.32 -37.00
N HIS A 267 -9.51 16.19 -36.30
CA HIS A 267 -10.10 17.22 -35.45
C HIS A 267 -10.23 16.75 -33.99
N VAL A 268 -9.76 17.59 -33.05
CA VAL A 268 -9.91 17.35 -31.61
C VAL A 268 -11.33 17.74 -31.17
N SER A 269 -12.05 16.83 -30.52
CA SER A 269 -13.36 17.09 -29.90
C SER A 269 -13.19 17.37 -28.41
N PHE A 270 -13.83 18.42 -27.90
CA PHE A 270 -13.82 18.64 -26.45
C PHE A 270 -14.48 17.48 -25.72
N THR A 271 -15.63 17.02 -26.21
CA THR A 271 -16.45 16.02 -25.55
C THR A 271 -15.81 14.63 -25.56
N GLN A 272 -15.16 14.25 -26.66
CA GLN A 272 -14.59 12.91 -26.83
C GLN A 272 -13.11 12.81 -26.40
N ASP A 273 -12.32 13.87 -26.59
CA ASP A 273 -10.86 13.80 -26.40
C ASP A 273 -10.37 14.50 -25.13
N ILE A 274 -11.01 15.62 -24.74
CA ILE A 274 -10.54 16.48 -23.63
C ILE A 274 -11.28 16.20 -22.32
N HIS A 275 -12.62 16.20 -22.36
CA HIS A 275 -13.46 15.98 -21.20
C HIS A 275 -13.13 14.68 -20.44
N PRO A 276 -12.86 13.53 -21.10
CA PRO A 276 -12.48 12.32 -20.37
C PRO A 276 -11.22 12.48 -19.52
N ILE A 277 -10.19 13.19 -20.02
CA ILE A 277 -8.95 13.45 -19.27
C ILE A 277 -9.24 14.30 -18.03
N LEU A 278 -9.99 15.40 -18.20
CA LEU A 278 -10.39 16.29 -17.11
C LEU A 278 -11.28 15.59 -16.08
N ARG A 279 -12.18 14.70 -16.52
CA ARG A 279 -13.06 13.93 -15.66
C ARG A 279 -12.29 12.89 -14.85
N ARG A 280 -11.42 12.11 -15.49
CA ARG A 280 -10.64 11.04 -14.85
C ARG A 280 -9.76 11.58 -13.73
N ILE A 281 -9.00 12.66 -13.98
CA ILE A 281 -8.16 13.26 -12.94
C ILE A 281 -8.98 13.86 -11.79
N SER A 282 -10.18 14.39 -12.08
CA SER A 282 -11.09 14.88 -11.04
C SER A 282 -11.67 13.74 -10.20
N ASP A 283 -11.95 12.58 -10.79
CA ASP A 283 -12.49 11.41 -10.07
C ASP A 283 -11.45 10.75 -9.16
N TYR A 284 -10.14 10.98 -9.37
CA TYR A 284 -9.10 10.48 -8.46
C TYR A 284 -9.23 11.04 -7.04
N GLN A 285 -9.94 12.15 -6.83
CA GLN A 285 -10.25 12.69 -5.50
C GLN A 285 -10.88 11.65 -4.55
N TRP A 286 -11.56 10.66 -5.12
CA TRP A 286 -12.28 9.64 -4.38
C TRP A 286 -11.45 8.44 -3.97
N VAL A 287 -10.23 8.33 -4.48
CA VAL A 287 -9.34 7.17 -4.30
C VAL A 287 -7.91 7.55 -3.96
N ASN A 288 -7.57 8.84 -4.00
CA ASN A 288 -6.23 9.35 -3.73
C ASN A 288 -6.29 10.75 -3.05
N ALA A 289 -5.67 10.85 -1.88
CA ALA A 289 -5.70 12.04 -1.05
C ALA A 289 -4.94 13.22 -1.68
N ALA A 290 -3.89 12.98 -2.47
CA ALA A 290 -3.20 14.05 -3.20
C ALA A 290 -4.10 14.65 -4.29
N ALA A 291 -4.81 13.80 -5.04
CA ALA A 291 -5.81 14.25 -6.00
C ALA A 291 -6.98 14.99 -5.30
N LEU A 292 -7.42 14.55 -4.11
CA LEU A 292 -8.46 15.23 -3.34
C LEU A 292 -8.05 16.68 -2.99
N ARG A 293 -6.78 16.91 -2.63
CA ARG A 293 -6.27 18.27 -2.31
C ARG A 293 -6.26 19.21 -3.51
N GLY A 294 -6.11 18.72 -4.73
CA GLY A 294 -6.03 19.56 -5.94
C GLY A 294 -7.31 19.59 -6.78
N HIS A 295 -8.10 18.53 -6.74
CA HIS A 295 -9.25 18.28 -7.62
C HIS A 295 -10.55 18.00 -6.86
N GLY A 296 -10.54 18.09 -5.53
CA GLY A 296 -11.72 17.95 -4.67
C GLY A 296 -12.74 19.07 -4.84
N GLU A 297 -13.94 18.88 -4.28
CA GLU A 297 -14.99 19.90 -4.32
C GLU A 297 -14.50 21.25 -3.73
N GLY A 298 -14.73 22.34 -4.48
CA GLY A 298 -14.28 23.68 -4.11
C GLY A 298 -12.86 24.05 -4.59
N GLU A 299 -12.07 23.07 -5.04
CA GLU A 299 -10.70 23.31 -5.49
C GLU A 299 -10.62 23.79 -6.95
N PRO A 300 -9.60 24.61 -7.32
CA PRO A 300 -9.43 25.11 -8.69
C PRO A 300 -9.27 24.02 -9.75
N GLY A 301 -8.78 22.83 -9.35
CA GLY A 301 -8.62 21.68 -10.24
C GLY A 301 -9.88 20.81 -10.37
N HIS A 302 -11.00 21.16 -9.74
CA HIS A 302 -12.27 20.43 -9.87
C HIS A 302 -12.95 20.74 -11.22
N PHE A 303 -12.36 20.22 -12.29
CA PHE A 303 -12.70 20.57 -13.68
C PHE A 303 -14.13 20.21 -14.08
N VAL A 304 -14.78 19.33 -13.32
CA VAL A 304 -16.13 18.82 -13.61
C VAL A 304 -17.25 19.66 -12.99
N THR A 305 -16.90 20.77 -12.33
CA THR A 305 -17.92 21.75 -11.92
C THR A 305 -18.58 22.39 -13.14
N PRO A 306 -19.92 22.52 -13.19
CA PRO A 306 -20.61 23.00 -14.39
C PRO A 306 -20.14 24.38 -14.88
N ALA A 307 -19.77 25.27 -13.95
CA ALA A 307 -19.30 26.61 -14.31
C ALA A 307 -17.91 26.60 -14.97
N LEU A 308 -16.94 25.88 -14.38
CA LEU A 308 -15.58 25.77 -14.91
C LEU A 308 -15.56 24.99 -16.22
N LEU A 309 -16.32 23.89 -16.28
CA LEU A 309 -16.36 23.03 -17.46
C LEU A 309 -16.90 23.76 -18.69
N ARG A 310 -17.91 24.64 -18.54
CA ARG A 310 -18.40 25.50 -19.64
C ARG A 310 -17.33 26.44 -20.19
N GLN A 311 -16.45 26.96 -19.34
CA GLN A 311 -15.34 27.82 -19.79
C GLN A 311 -14.27 26.99 -20.50
N LEU A 312 -13.89 25.84 -19.94
CA LEU A 312 -12.93 24.92 -20.55
C LEU A 312 -13.40 24.37 -21.90
N ALA A 313 -14.72 24.22 -22.08
CA ALA A 313 -15.35 23.77 -23.33
C ALA A 313 -15.39 24.84 -24.43
N SER A 314 -15.25 26.13 -24.10
CA SER A 314 -15.24 27.21 -25.10
C SER A 314 -13.88 27.26 -25.79
N ASN A 315 -13.87 27.36 -27.12
CA ASN A 315 -12.66 27.67 -27.91
C ASN A 315 -12.44 29.19 -28.11
N GLY A 316 -13.32 30.04 -27.55
CA GLY A 316 -13.21 31.49 -27.62
C GLY A 316 -11.97 32.08 -26.93
N PRO A 317 -11.53 33.28 -27.33
CA PRO A 317 -10.35 33.96 -26.78
C PRO A 317 -10.46 34.27 -25.28
N GLU A 318 -11.67 34.49 -24.77
CA GLU A 318 -11.94 34.74 -23.34
C GLU A 318 -11.56 33.55 -22.44
N SER A 319 -11.57 32.33 -22.99
CA SER A 319 -11.23 31.10 -22.26
C SER A 319 -9.79 30.65 -22.53
N ALA A 320 -9.07 31.28 -23.46
CA ALA A 320 -7.72 30.86 -23.85
C ALA A 320 -6.71 30.91 -22.67
N GLY A 321 -6.78 31.95 -21.84
CA GLY A 321 -5.92 32.07 -20.66
C GLY A 321 -6.12 30.93 -19.66
N LEU A 322 -7.37 30.52 -19.45
CA LEU A 322 -7.74 29.40 -18.58
C LEU A 322 -7.23 28.07 -19.14
N ARG A 323 -7.52 27.77 -20.42
CA ARG A 323 -7.08 26.52 -21.06
C ARG A 323 -5.55 26.41 -21.08
N GLY A 324 -4.87 27.50 -21.44
CA GLY A 324 -3.41 27.57 -21.41
C GLY A 324 -2.82 27.38 -20.01
N ALA A 325 -3.49 27.88 -18.96
CA ALA A 325 -3.05 27.68 -17.59
C ALA A 325 -3.21 26.23 -17.09
N VAL A 326 -4.25 25.50 -17.54
CA VAL A 326 -4.35 24.05 -17.31
C VAL A 326 -3.24 23.31 -18.05
N PHE A 327 -3.07 23.60 -19.35
CA PHE A 327 -2.08 22.91 -20.19
C PHE A 327 -0.64 23.09 -19.69
N ARG A 328 -0.26 24.28 -19.21
CA ARG A 328 1.07 24.54 -18.64
C ARG A 328 1.42 23.70 -17.41
N ARG A 329 0.44 23.04 -16.78
CA ARG A 329 0.67 22.10 -15.69
C ARG A 329 0.93 20.68 -16.17
N LEU A 330 0.63 20.34 -17.42
CA LEU A 330 0.83 18.99 -17.92
C LEU A 330 2.30 18.74 -18.20
N ARG A 331 2.80 17.61 -17.73
CA ARG A 331 4.14 17.12 -18.08
C ARG A 331 4.15 16.70 -19.54
N SER A 332 5.13 17.20 -20.29
CA SER A 332 5.35 16.78 -21.67
C SER A 332 5.79 15.31 -21.73
N PRO A 333 5.29 14.54 -22.71
CA PRO A 333 5.74 13.17 -22.92
C PRO A 333 7.17 13.21 -23.48
N GLY A 334 8.15 12.90 -22.63
CA GLY A 334 9.56 12.95 -22.97
C GLY A 334 10.49 13.00 -21.75
N LEU A 335 11.79 13.10 -21.99
CA LEU A 335 12.81 13.15 -20.92
C LEU A 335 13.08 14.59 -20.46
N ASN A 336 12.03 15.36 -20.15
CA ASN A 336 12.17 16.74 -19.70
C ASN A 336 12.47 16.82 -18.20
N VAL A 337 13.75 17.02 -17.87
CA VAL A 337 14.24 17.13 -16.48
C VAL A 337 13.60 18.28 -15.71
N ALA A 338 13.26 19.40 -16.38
CA ALA A 338 12.66 20.55 -15.72
C ALA A 338 11.21 20.31 -15.29
N GLU A 339 10.49 19.42 -15.99
CA GLU A 339 9.11 19.06 -15.70
C GLU A 339 8.99 17.79 -14.82
N ALA A 340 10.12 17.14 -14.55
CA ALA A 340 10.22 16.00 -13.65
C ALA A 340 10.17 16.47 -12.20
N THR A 341 9.07 17.10 -11.79
CA THR A 341 8.81 17.53 -10.41
C THR A 341 7.34 17.38 -10.08
N SER A 342 7.01 17.46 -8.79
CA SER A 342 5.61 17.50 -8.32
C SER A 342 4.81 18.73 -8.80
N GLU A 343 5.42 19.77 -9.39
CA GLU A 343 4.68 20.93 -9.89
C GLU A 343 3.81 20.61 -11.12
N PHE A 344 4.17 19.53 -11.82
CA PHE A 344 3.55 19.07 -13.05
C PHE A 344 2.65 17.85 -12.81
N MET A 345 1.65 17.74 -13.67
CA MET A 345 0.60 16.74 -13.63
C MET A 345 0.80 15.68 -14.72
N PRO A 346 0.40 14.43 -14.44
CA PRO A 346 -0.11 13.95 -13.14
C PRO A 346 1.00 13.77 -12.09
N GLN A 347 0.66 13.94 -10.81
CA GLN A 347 1.54 13.61 -9.67
C GLN A 347 1.49 12.10 -9.37
N LEU A 348 1.82 11.29 -10.37
CA LEU A 348 1.87 9.84 -10.31
C LEU A 348 3.25 9.34 -10.71
N ALA A 349 3.62 8.16 -10.21
CA ALA A 349 4.84 7.44 -10.53
C ALA A 349 4.93 7.10 -12.01
N GLY A 350 6.13 7.11 -12.55
CA GLY A 350 6.43 6.71 -13.93
C GLY A 350 6.85 5.25 -14.03
N ASP A 351 7.33 4.85 -15.21
CA ASP A 351 7.69 3.46 -15.52
C ASP A 351 9.05 3.03 -14.94
N ASP A 352 9.69 3.87 -14.13
CA ASP A 352 11.04 3.66 -13.60
C ASP A 352 11.11 3.75 -12.07
N GLY A 353 9.98 3.53 -11.39
CA GLY A 353 9.89 3.52 -9.94
C GLY A 353 9.28 4.79 -9.35
N GLU A 354 9.42 4.93 -8.03
CA GLU A 354 8.87 6.05 -7.24
C GLU A 354 9.29 7.43 -7.79
N PRO A 355 8.40 8.43 -7.78
CA PRO A 355 8.69 9.80 -8.22
C PRO A 355 9.93 10.39 -7.56
N MET A 356 10.79 11.03 -8.37
CA MET A 356 12.01 11.68 -7.89
C MET A 356 12.30 12.91 -8.75
N ASP A 357 12.45 14.10 -8.15
CA ASP A 357 12.67 15.29 -8.98
C ASP A 357 13.94 15.17 -9.83
N GLY A 358 13.87 15.72 -11.05
CA GLY A 358 14.94 15.66 -12.02
C GLY A 358 15.11 14.30 -12.69
N ARG A 359 14.26 13.30 -12.39
CA ARG A 359 14.25 11.98 -13.04
C ARG A 359 12.96 11.77 -13.85
N PRO A 360 12.89 12.20 -15.14
CA PRO A 360 11.65 12.19 -15.92
C PRO A 360 10.94 10.84 -16.02
N ARG A 361 11.68 9.73 -16.12
CA ARG A 361 11.08 8.39 -16.24
C ARG A 361 10.37 7.89 -14.97
N LYS A 362 10.65 8.52 -13.82
CA LYS A 362 10.00 8.26 -12.54
C LYS A 362 8.70 9.04 -12.36
N TRP A 363 8.33 9.88 -13.33
CA TRP A 363 7.07 10.63 -13.32
C TRP A 363 6.18 10.23 -14.50
N MET A 364 4.90 10.01 -14.23
CA MET A 364 3.93 9.72 -15.28
C MET A 364 3.71 10.93 -16.18
N SER A 365 3.45 10.72 -17.46
CA SER A 365 2.94 11.73 -18.39
C SER A 365 1.68 11.21 -19.09
N LEU A 366 0.92 12.10 -19.72
CA LEU A 366 -0.07 11.67 -20.70
C LEU A 366 0.64 11.02 -21.90
N LEU A 367 -0.08 10.15 -22.60
CA LEU A 367 0.40 9.62 -23.86
C LEU A 367 0.66 10.75 -24.89
N PRO A 368 1.71 10.69 -25.73
CA PRO A 368 1.97 11.62 -26.83
C PRO A 368 0.73 12.16 -27.55
N GLY A 369 -0.20 11.30 -27.96
CA GLY A 369 -1.42 11.72 -28.66
C GLY A 369 -2.43 12.44 -27.75
N GLN A 370 -2.55 12.03 -26.48
CA GLN A 370 -3.38 12.76 -25.49
C GLN A 370 -2.82 14.14 -25.20
N TYR A 371 -1.51 14.23 -25.03
CA TYR A 371 -0.83 15.50 -24.79
C TYR A 371 -1.01 16.45 -25.98
N GLU A 372 -0.90 15.95 -27.21
CA GLU A 372 -1.14 16.74 -28.42
C GLU A 372 -2.60 17.22 -28.51
N CYS A 373 -3.58 16.39 -28.14
CA CYS A 373 -4.97 16.83 -28.04
C CYS A 373 -5.13 17.97 -27.02
N MET A 374 -4.51 17.84 -25.84
CA MET A 374 -4.53 18.89 -24.82
C MET A 374 -3.83 20.18 -25.30
N ARG A 375 -2.76 20.08 -26.09
CA ARG A 375 -2.07 21.24 -26.69
C ARG A 375 -2.97 21.98 -27.68
N ARG A 376 -3.58 21.25 -28.63
CA ARG A 376 -4.53 21.83 -29.60
C ARG A 376 -5.75 22.45 -28.90
N TRP A 377 -6.26 21.80 -27.87
CA TRP A 377 -7.32 22.36 -27.02
C TRP A 377 -6.90 23.67 -26.34
N ALA A 378 -5.69 23.73 -25.78
CA ALA A 378 -5.16 24.95 -25.17
C ALA A 378 -5.09 26.11 -26.18
N ASP A 379 -4.63 25.82 -27.40
CA ASP A 379 -4.53 26.78 -28.50
C ASP A 379 -5.90 27.21 -29.08
N GLY A 380 -6.98 26.49 -28.74
CA GLY A 380 -8.32 26.72 -29.29
C GLY A 380 -8.60 25.99 -30.61
N ASP A 381 -7.69 25.12 -31.06
CA ASP A 381 -7.85 24.27 -32.25
C ASP A 381 -8.60 22.98 -31.90
N PHE A 382 -9.87 23.13 -31.53
CA PHE A 382 -10.76 22.00 -31.23
C PHE A 382 -12.22 22.36 -31.53
N ILE A 383 -13.04 21.32 -31.67
CA ILE A 383 -14.49 21.43 -31.82
C ILE A 383 -15.09 21.59 -30.42
N ALA A 384 -15.66 22.77 -30.14
CA ALA A 384 -16.39 23.08 -28.92
C ALA A 384 -17.79 22.45 -28.92
N ASP A 385 -17.84 21.12 -28.90
CA ASP A 385 -19.06 20.30 -29.05
C ASP A 385 -19.73 19.91 -27.72
N TRP A 386 -19.33 20.52 -26.60
CA TRP A 386 -19.86 20.20 -25.27
C TRP A 386 -21.36 20.49 -25.16
N PRO A 387 -22.23 19.50 -24.90
CA PRO A 387 -23.67 19.71 -24.89
C PRO A 387 -24.20 20.27 -23.56
N GLY A 388 -23.31 20.55 -22.58
CA GLY A 388 -23.65 21.08 -21.25
C GLY A 388 -23.59 20.03 -20.14
N GLU A 389 -23.77 18.77 -20.50
CA GLU A 389 -23.64 17.60 -19.64
C GLU A 389 -22.83 16.49 -20.35
N ALA A 390 -22.22 15.58 -19.60
CA ALA A 390 -21.52 14.46 -20.23
C ALA A 390 -22.55 13.60 -20.98
N PRO A 391 -22.32 13.28 -22.27
CA PRO A 391 -23.20 12.36 -22.98
C PRO A 391 -23.29 11.05 -22.22
N GLY A 392 -24.51 10.57 -21.99
CA GLY A 392 -24.71 9.23 -21.47
C GLY A 392 -24.11 8.19 -22.42
N PRO A 393 -23.72 7.01 -21.91
CA PRO A 393 -23.24 5.92 -22.75
C PRO A 393 -24.33 5.52 -23.75
N ALA A 394 -24.08 5.77 -25.04
CA ALA A 394 -25.01 5.46 -26.13
C ALA A 394 -24.91 3.99 -26.53
N GLU A 395 -26.01 3.43 -27.05
CA GLU A 395 -25.95 2.14 -27.73
C GLU A 395 -25.12 2.27 -29.02
N PRO A 396 -24.07 1.45 -29.20
CA PRO A 396 -23.28 1.49 -30.41
C PRO A 396 -24.13 1.08 -31.63
N ALA A 397 -23.85 1.68 -32.78
CA ALA A 397 -24.41 1.16 -34.04
C ALA A 397 -23.89 -0.27 -34.30
N LEU A 398 -24.63 -1.08 -35.06
CA LEU A 398 -24.26 -2.47 -35.38
C LEU A 398 -22.82 -2.62 -35.88
N SER A 399 -22.35 -1.69 -36.71
CA SER A 399 -20.98 -1.68 -37.23
C SER A 399 -19.91 -1.38 -36.18
N GLN A 400 -20.28 -0.77 -35.06
CA GLN A 400 -19.40 -0.36 -33.97
C GLN A 400 -19.47 -1.30 -32.76
N GLU A 401 -20.51 -2.13 -32.65
CA GLU A 401 -20.70 -3.10 -31.56
C GLU A 401 -19.44 -3.94 -31.25
N PRO A 402 -18.72 -4.52 -32.24
CA PRO A 402 -17.53 -5.31 -31.95
C PRO A 402 -16.42 -4.50 -31.28
N HIS A 403 -16.16 -3.29 -31.78
CA HIS A 403 -15.13 -2.40 -31.21
C HIS A 403 -15.54 -1.82 -29.86
N ALA A 404 -16.84 -1.58 -29.65
CA ALA A 404 -17.37 -1.13 -28.37
C ALA A 404 -17.10 -2.15 -27.25
N LEU A 405 -17.20 -3.45 -27.54
CA LEU A 405 -16.83 -4.52 -26.60
C LEU A 405 -15.33 -4.47 -26.25
N VAL A 406 -14.45 -4.25 -27.24
CA VAL A 406 -13.00 -4.11 -27.02
C VAL A 406 -12.71 -2.91 -26.12
N ARG A 407 -13.30 -1.76 -26.44
CA ARG A 407 -13.13 -0.54 -25.64
C ARG A 407 -13.63 -0.72 -24.21
N ALA A 408 -14.83 -1.29 -24.02
CA ALA A 408 -15.38 -1.54 -22.70
C ALA A 408 -14.47 -2.43 -21.85
N ALA A 409 -13.92 -3.49 -22.44
CA ALA A 409 -13.01 -4.39 -21.74
C ALA A 409 -11.70 -3.71 -21.33
N LEU A 410 -11.08 -2.92 -22.21
CA LEU A 410 -9.74 -2.37 -22.01
C LEU A 410 -9.70 -0.99 -21.33
N GLU A 411 -10.77 -0.20 -21.39
CA GLU A 411 -10.78 1.12 -20.74
C GLU A 411 -10.90 1.03 -19.21
N ALA A 412 -11.37 -0.12 -18.70
CA ALA A 412 -11.42 -0.47 -17.28
C ALA A 412 -10.10 -1.04 -16.73
N CYS A 413 -9.01 -0.99 -17.51
CA CYS A 413 -7.69 -1.49 -17.13
C CYS A 413 -6.66 -0.35 -17.06
N THR A 414 -5.61 -0.56 -16.26
CA THR A 414 -4.50 0.38 -16.12
C THR A 414 -3.67 0.44 -17.40
N GLY A 415 -3.44 1.66 -17.93
CA GLY A 415 -2.54 1.91 -19.06
C GLY A 415 -1.16 2.45 -18.68
N GLY A 416 -0.93 2.71 -17.40
CA GLY A 416 0.36 3.17 -16.90
C GLY A 416 0.24 3.75 -15.48
N PRO A 417 1.37 3.91 -14.77
CA PRO A 417 2.72 3.45 -15.17
C PRO A 417 2.84 1.91 -15.22
N PHE A 418 3.84 1.40 -15.94
CA PHE A 418 4.14 -0.03 -16.05
C PHE A 418 5.35 -0.41 -15.20
N TYR A 419 5.14 -0.47 -13.88
CA TYR A 419 6.12 -0.90 -12.89
C TYR A 419 5.56 -1.90 -11.85
N PRO A 420 5.14 -3.12 -12.24
CA PRO A 420 4.98 -3.61 -13.61
C PRO A 420 3.62 -3.24 -14.24
N GLY A 421 2.64 -2.77 -13.47
CA GLY A 421 1.24 -2.58 -13.89
C GLY A 421 0.29 -3.53 -13.15
N ILE A 422 -1.01 -3.52 -13.49
CA ILE A 422 -2.03 -4.40 -12.86
C ILE A 422 -2.44 -5.57 -13.77
N GLU A 423 -3.14 -5.30 -14.87
CA GLU A 423 -3.66 -6.36 -15.76
C GLU A 423 -2.63 -6.83 -16.80
N MET A 424 -1.87 -5.87 -17.34
CA MET A 424 -0.86 -6.06 -18.38
C MET A 424 0.27 -5.05 -18.14
N THR A 425 1.40 -5.24 -18.81
CA THR A 425 2.58 -4.39 -18.67
C THR A 425 2.99 -3.69 -19.97
N TYR A 426 4.16 -3.05 -19.96
CA TYR A 426 4.78 -2.26 -21.02
C TYR A 426 4.77 -2.88 -22.42
N ILE A 427 4.63 -4.21 -22.55
CA ILE A 427 4.46 -4.89 -23.84
C ILE A 427 3.20 -4.41 -24.60
N ALA A 428 2.21 -3.86 -23.91
CA ALA A 428 1.03 -3.27 -24.56
C ALA A 428 1.36 -2.03 -25.42
N GLN A 429 2.43 -1.31 -25.08
CA GLN A 429 2.91 -0.15 -25.84
C GLN A 429 3.77 -0.52 -27.05
N ASP A 430 4.24 -1.77 -27.12
CA ASP A 430 5.04 -2.24 -28.26
C ASP A 430 4.11 -2.53 -29.44
N SER A 431 4.34 -1.86 -30.57
CA SER A 431 3.58 -2.09 -31.80
C SER A 431 3.70 -3.54 -32.29
N ASP A 432 4.84 -4.18 -32.03
CA ASP A 432 5.13 -5.55 -32.47
C ASP A 432 4.37 -6.62 -31.68
N THR A 433 3.74 -6.25 -30.55
CA THR A 433 2.80 -7.12 -29.81
C THR A 433 1.53 -7.39 -30.62
N TRP A 434 1.19 -6.52 -31.57
CA TRP A 434 -0.09 -6.51 -32.25
C TRP A 434 0.02 -6.82 -33.75
N SER A 435 -0.81 -7.75 -34.25
CA SER A 435 -0.88 -8.09 -35.68
C SER A 435 -1.86 -7.21 -36.48
N GLY A 436 -2.65 -6.40 -35.78
CA GLY A 436 -3.64 -5.49 -36.35
C GLY A 436 -4.46 -4.84 -35.23
N PRO A 437 -5.44 -3.97 -35.56
CA PRO A 437 -6.20 -3.21 -34.57
C PRO A 437 -6.70 -4.07 -33.39
N PHE A 438 -6.14 -3.83 -32.20
CA PHE A 438 -6.42 -4.54 -30.96
C PHE A 438 -6.33 -6.09 -31.04
N ARG A 439 -5.56 -6.63 -31.98
CA ARG A 439 -5.35 -8.08 -32.17
C ARG A 439 -3.90 -8.43 -31.88
N LEU A 440 -3.67 -9.35 -30.96
CA LEU A 440 -2.34 -9.88 -30.67
C LEU A 440 -1.78 -10.64 -31.88
N ARG A 441 -0.46 -10.75 -31.96
CA ARG A 441 0.21 -11.65 -32.92
C ARG A 441 -0.02 -13.13 -32.59
N GLU A 442 0.03 -13.98 -33.61
CA GLU A 442 -0.44 -15.37 -33.54
C GLU A 442 0.54 -16.33 -32.84
N ASP A 443 1.78 -15.93 -32.61
CA ASP A 443 2.86 -16.70 -31.97
C ASP A 443 2.93 -16.52 -30.45
N PHE A 444 2.03 -15.73 -29.83
CA PHE A 444 1.90 -15.73 -28.37
C PHE A 444 1.37 -17.09 -27.88
N GLU A 445 1.95 -17.59 -26.80
CA GLU A 445 1.46 -18.76 -26.08
C GLU A 445 0.68 -18.36 -24.82
N ALA A 446 -0.17 -19.27 -24.32
CA ALA A 446 -0.88 -19.04 -23.06
C ALA A 446 0.11 -18.68 -21.93
N GLY A 447 -0.20 -17.63 -21.16
CA GLY A 447 0.63 -17.11 -20.07
C GLY A 447 1.62 -16.01 -20.48
N ASP A 448 1.72 -15.67 -21.77
CA ASP A 448 2.70 -14.70 -22.25
C ASP A 448 2.39 -13.25 -21.88
N LEU A 449 1.12 -12.88 -21.66
CA LEU A 449 0.78 -11.50 -21.30
C LEU A 449 1.03 -11.19 -19.82
N THR A 450 0.81 -12.16 -18.94
CA THR A 450 0.86 -11.98 -17.48
C THR A 450 2.18 -12.42 -16.84
N LYS A 451 3.06 -13.13 -17.56
CA LYS A 451 4.34 -13.61 -17.01
C LYS A 451 5.29 -12.52 -16.50
N HIS A 452 5.12 -11.29 -16.97
CA HIS A 452 5.92 -10.12 -16.58
C HIS A 452 5.51 -9.52 -15.23
N MET A 453 4.29 -9.81 -14.76
CA MET A 453 3.72 -9.18 -13.57
C MET A 453 4.36 -9.74 -12.29
N ALA A 454 4.12 -9.07 -11.18
CA ALA A 454 4.54 -9.48 -9.85
C ALA A 454 4.06 -10.89 -9.48
N LEU A 455 4.87 -11.59 -8.68
CA LEU A 455 4.59 -12.93 -8.18
C LEU A 455 4.88 -13.00 -6.67
N PRO A 456 3.85 -13.20 -5.82
CA PRO A 456 2.42 -13.16 -6.18
C PRO A 456 1.91 -11.74 -6.41
N TRP A 457 0.82 -11.57 -7.16
CA TRP A 457 0.25 -10.24 -7.47
C TRP A 457 -0.15 -9.44 -6.22
N GLN A 458 -0.49 -10.09 -5.11
CA GLN A 458 -0.88 -9.42 -3.85
C GLN A 458 0.26 -8.62 -3.21
N ALA A 459 1.53 -9.01 -3.46
CA ALA A 459 2.67 -8.29 -2.92
C ALA A 459 2.75 -6.88 -3.52
N ASP A 460 2.74 -6.80 -4.85
CA ASP A 460 2.63 -5.56 -5.61
C ASP A 460 1.36 -4.77 -5.24
N PHE A 461 0.22 -5.42 -5.14
CA PHE A 461 -1.03 -4.75 -4.77
C PHE A 461 -1.01 -4.10 -3.37
N TYR A 462 -0.20 -4.64 -2.45
CA TYR A 462 0.04 -4.01 -1.14
C TYR A 462 0.99 -2.82 -1.26
N GLU A 463 2.17 -3.04 -1.86
CA GLU A 463 3.28 -2.07 -1.95
C GLU A 463 2.94 -0.88 -2.86
N CYS A 464 2.09 -1.06 -3.88
CA CYS A 464 1.67 -0.02 -4.80
C CYS A 464 0.62 0.91 -4.18
N HIS A 465 1.07 1.77 -3.27
CA HIS A 465 0.27 2.81 -2.65
C HIS A 465 0.83 4.22 -2.91
N THR A 466 -0.03 5.24 -2.75
CA THR A 466 0.27 6.68 -2.80
C THR A 466 0.36 7.30 -4.19
N HIS A 467 1.17 6.77 -5.11
CA HIS A 467 1.48 7.43 -6.40
C HIS A 467 1.23 6.56 -7.64
N TRP A 468 0.67 5.35 -7.48
CA TRP A 468 0.62 4.34 -8.54
C TRP A 468 -0.74 4.32 -9.27
N TRP A 469 -1.60 3.33 -8.97
CA TRP A 469 -2.83 3.03 -9.72
C TRP A 469 -4.10 3.16 -8.86
N PRO A 470 -4.42 4.36 -8.34
CA PRO A 470 -5.52 4.53 -7.40
C PRO A 470 -6.90 4.16 -7.98
N ALA A 471 -7.03 4.08 -9.31
CA ALA A 471 -8.28 3.70 -9.98
C ALA A 471 -8.58 2.19 -9.95
N GLN A 472 -7.58 1.30 -9.85
CA GLN A 472 -7.77 -0.16 -9.69
C GLN A 472 -7.67 -0.56 -8.23
N ARG A 473 -6.72 0.07 -7.52
CA ARG A 473 -6.34 -0.18 -6.14
C ARG A 473 -6.36 1.17 -5.41
N PRO A 474 -7.45 1.54 -4.73
CA PRO A 474 -7.54 2.81 -4.03
C PRO A 474 -6.44 2.98 -2.98
N ASP A 475 -5.92 4.20 -2.81
CA ASP A 475 -4.96 4.52 -1.75
C ASP A 475 -5.69 4.79 -0.43
N ASP A 476 -6.70 5.64 -0.52
CA ASP A 476 -7.59 6.02 0.57
C ASP A 476 -9.03 6.10 0.05
N VAL A 477 -9.99 6.05 0.97
CA VAL A 477 -11.41 5.91 0.65
C VAL A 477 -12.31 6.67 1.62
N TYR A 478 -13.52 6.96 1.16
CA TYR A 478 -14.61 7.48 1.99
C TYR A 478 -15.39 6.30 2.61
N PRO A 479 -15.36 6.09 3.94
CA PRO A 479 -15.96 4.90 4.54
C PRO A 479 -17.49 4.88 4.51
N GLU A 480 -18.09 3.72 4.29
CA GLU A 480 -19.55 3.50 4.34
C GLU A 480 -20.21 4.04 5.61
N SER A 481 -19.57 3.85 6.76
CA SER A 481 -20.08 4.32 8.05
C SER A 481 -20.27 5.84 8.11
N HIS A 482 -19.38 6.59 7.47
CA HIS A 482 -19.46 8.04 7.40
C HIS A 482 -20.53 8.48 6.39
N PHE A 483 -20.64 7.76 5.27
CA PHE A 483 -21.75 7.97 4.34
C PHE A 483 -23.11 7.72 5.01
N HIS A 484 -23.28 6.63 5.78
CA HIS A 484 -24.52 6.37 6.52
C HIS A 484 -24.80 7.41 7.60
N ALA A 485 -23.77 7.92 8.27
CA ALA A 485 -23.91 9.04 9.21
C ALA A 485 -24.38 10.31 8.49
N LEU A 486 -23.84 10.61 7.32
CA LEU A 486 -24.27 11.72 6.46
C LEU A 486 -25.76 11.60 6.10
N ILE A 487 -26.21 10.43 5.63
CA ILE A 487 -27.63 10.17 5.32
C ILE A 487 -28.52 10.39 6.55
N ARG A 488 -28.10 9.88 7.71
CA ARG A 488 -28.86 10.01 8.97
C ARG A 488 -29.00 11.47 9.40
N SER A 489 -27.90 12.21 9.41
CA SER A 489 -27.89 13.63 9.79
C SER A 489 -28.76 14.48 8.85
N ALA A 490 -28.76 14.18 7.55
CA ALA A 490 -29.63 14.88 6.59
C ALA A 490 -31.12 14.63 6.85
N GLY A 491 -31.48 13.42 7.30
CA GLY A 491 -32.84 13.08 7.72
C GLY A 491 -33.30 13.80 8.99
N GLU A 492 -32.38 14.05 9.93
CA GLU A 492 -32.66 14.73 11.21
C GLU A 492 -32.68 16.26 11.08
N GLN A 493 -31.79 16.83 10.26
CA GLN A 493 -31.57 18.30 10.17
C GLN A 493 -32.29 18.96 8.98
N GLY A 494 -32.89 18.19 8.08
CA GLY A 494 -33.63 18.70 6.92
C GLY A 494 -32.76 19.48 5.93
N ALA A 495 -32.26 18.83 4.87
CA ALA A 495 -31.60 19.41 3.69
C ALA A 495 -30.44 20.43 3.90
N GLN A 496 -30.01 20.74 5.13
CA GLN A 496 -28.90 21.66 5.40
C GLN A 496 -27.51 21.00 5.37
N VAL A 497 -27.44 19.68 5.20
CA VAL A 497 -26.17 18.94 5.14
C VAL A 497 -25.66 18.93 3.70
N THR A 498 -24.56 19.65 3.45
CA THR A 498 -23.91 19.78 2.14
C THR A 498 -22.80 18.75 1.98
N GLY A 499 -22.96 17.79 1.06
CA GLY A 499 -21.90 16.92 0.56
C GLY A 499 -21.17 15.99 1.55
N PRO A 500 -20.37 15.04 1.05
CA PRO A 500 -19.51 14.19 1.87
C PRO A 500 -18.33 14.97 2.46
N PHE A 501 -18.04 14.74 3.74
CA PHE A 501 -16.89 15.32 4.44
C PHE A 501 -15.55 14.88 3.80
N PRO A 502 -14.49 15.71 3.87
CA PRO A 502 -13.15 15.36 3.38
C PRO A 502 -12.44 14.29 4.25
N TYR A 503 -13.18 13.56 5.10
CA TYR A 503 -12.63 12.51 5.94
C TYR A 503 -12.33 11.26 5.12
N ARG A 504 -11.10 10.76 5.22
CA ARG A 504 -10.61 9.62 4.45
C ARG A 504 -9.93 8.62 5.37
N ARG A 505 -9.88 7.36 4.93
CA ARG A 505 -9.06 6.33 5.57
C ARG A 505 -8.26 5.58 4.52
N PRO A 506 -7.06 5.09 4.84
CA PRO A 506 -6.33 4.19 3.95
C PRO A 506 -7.22 2.99 3.56
N TRP A 507 -7.20 2.63 2.28
CA TRP A 507 -8.00 1.51 1.78
C TRP A 507 -7.52 0.17 2.36
N ALA A 508 -6.20 -0.06 2.30
CA ALA A 508 -5.52 -1.23 2.84
C ALA A 508 -5.39 -1.21 4.39
N ARG A 509 -6.09 -0.33 5.10
CA ARG A 509 -5.97 -0.19 6.56
C ARG A 509 -6.09 -1.53 7.29
N GLY A 510 -5.16 -1.74 8.22
CA GLY A 510 -5.00 -2.93 9.05
C GLY A 510 -4.57 -4.22 8.33
N VAL A 511 -4.24 -4.15 7.05
CA VAL A 511 -3.32 -5.10 6.41
C VAL A 511 -1.90 -4.68 6.80
N GLY A 512 -1.04 -5.62 7.19
CA GLY A 512 0.33 -5.35 7.65
C GLY A 512 0.45 -4.94 9.12
N GLN A 513 -0.66 -4.93 9.86
CA GLN A 513 -0.69 -4.62 11.31
C GLN A 513 -0.70 -5.89 12.18
N GLN A 514 -0.56 -7.06 11.57
CA GLN A 514 -0.52 -8.31 12.32
C GLN A 514 0.87 -8.53 12.91
N VAL A 515 0.90 -9.13 14.09
CA VAL A 515 2.14 -9.50 14.77
C VAL A 515 2.88 -10.54 13.93
N VAL A 516 4.12 -10.22 13.53
CA VAL A 516 4.97 -11.12 12.74
C VAL A 516 5.83 -11.96 13.69
N PRO A 517 5.62 -13.28 13.78
CA PRO A 517 6.45 -14.14 14.61
C PRO A 517 7.87 -14.26 14.03
N LYS A 518 8.86 -14.50 14.90
CA LYS A 518 10.24 -14.75 14.50
C LYS A 518 10.32 -16.02 13.63
N PRO A 519 10.99 -16.00 12.46
CA PRO A 519 11.04 -17.13 11.56
C PRO A 519 11.86 -18.28 12.16
N LYS A 520 11.45 -19.53 11.91
CA LYS A 520 12.19 -20.73 12.33
C LYS A 520 13.09 -21.19 11.20
N LEU A 521 14.33 -20.72 11.17
CA LEU A 521 15.26 -21.10 10.13
C LEU A 521 15.93 -22.46 10.44
N PRO A 522 16.22 -23.30 9.44
CA PRO A 522 17.04 -24.50 9.66
C PRO A 522 18.48 -24.09 9.96
N ARG A 523 19.14 -24.77 10.90
CA ARG A 523 20.57 -24.56 11.20
C ARG A 523 21.46 -25.08 10.07
N THR A 524 22.53 -24.35 9.79
CA THR A 524 23.59 -24.78 8.89
C THR A 524 24.64 -25.61 9.63
N VAL A 525 25.33 -26.51 8.94
CA VAL A 525 26.30 -27.43 9.56
C VAL A 525 27.48 -26.63 10.13
N GLY A 526 27.70 -26.73 11.45
CA GLY A 526 28.78 -25.99 12.14
C GLY A 526 28.44 -24.55 12.52
N GLU A 527 27.18 -24.12 12.36
CA GLU A 527 26.72 -22.78 12.75
C GLU A 527 26.74 -22.61 14.28
N SER A 528 27.42 -21.56 14.76
CA SER A 528 27.34 -21.17 16.17
C SER A 528 25.97 -20.55 16.50
N ASP A 529 25.59 -20.56 17.78
CA ASP A 529 24.33 -19.97 18.24
C ASP A 529 24.21 -18.50 17.87
N THR A 530 25.29 -17.73 18.02
CA THR A 530 25.33 -16.30 17.68
C THR A 530 25.09 -16.04 16.19
N VAL A 531 25.66 -16.88 15.30
CA VAL A 531 25.45 -16.74 13.85
C VAL A 531 24.02 -17.10 13.48
N TYR A 532 23.49 -18.16 14.08
CA TYR A 532 22.10 -18.56 13.91
C TYR A 532 21.13 -17.45 14.36
N GLU A 533 21.32 -16.91 15.56
CA GLU A 533 20.49 -15.84 16.12
C GLU A 533 20.51 -14.58 15.25
N LYS A 534 21.68 -14.17 14.77
CA LYS A 534 21.81 -13.03 13.85
C LYS A 534 21.04 -13.28 12.56
N ARG A 535 21.22 -14.45 11.95
CA ARG A 535 20.53 -14.79 10.69
C ARG A 535 19.00 -14.81 10.87
N VAL A 536 18.52 -15.33 11.99
CA VAL A 536 17.09 -15.30 12.31
C VAL A 536 16.61 -13.86 12.53
N ALA A 537 17.38 -13.01 13.22
CA ALA A 537 17.04 -11.61 13.43
C ALA A 537 16.98 -10.81 12.10
N ASP A 538 17.96 -11.02 11.22
CA ASP A 538 18.01 -10.40 9.89
C ASP A 538 16.82 -10.84 9.03
N ALA A 539 16.50 -12.14 9.04
CA ALA A 539 15.32 -12.67 8.35
C ALA A 539 14.03 -12.08 8.93
N TRP A 540 13.91 -12.02 10.27
CA TRP A 540 12.72 -11.47 10.92
C TRP A 540 12.50 -10.00 10.56
N LYS A 541 13.57 -9.20 10.53
CA LYS A 541 13.52 -7.80 10.08
C LYS A 541 12.94 -7.70 8.67
N LYS A 542 13.46 -8.48 7.72
CA LYS A 542 13.01 -8.48 6.32
C LYS A 542 11.53 -8.87 6.19
N VAL A 543 11.08 -9.87 6.95
CA VAL A 543 9.67 -10.29 6.93
C VAL A 543 8.76 -9.21 7.51
N ARG A 544 9.19 -8.49 8.55
CA ARG A 544 8.43 -7.37 9.12
C ARG A 544 8.28 -6.22 8.13
N GLU A 545 9.34 -5.90 7.38
CA GLU A 545 9.31 -4.85 6.35
C GLU A 545 8.26 -5.15 5.27
N HIS A 546 8.04 -6.43 4.94
CA HIS A 546 7.04 -6.88 3.95
C HIS A 546 5.83 -7.61 4.58
N ALA A 547 5.53 -7.33 5.85
CA ALA A 547 4.45 -8.02 6.59
C ALA A 547 3.10 -7.82 5.88
N GLY A 548 2.85 -6.62 5.38
CA GLY A 548 1.60 -6.31 4.70
C GLY A 548 1.43 -7.00 3.35
N ALA A 549 2.52 -7.29 2.63
CA ALA A 549 2.47 -8.11 1.42
C ALA A 549 2.01 -9.55 1.73
N ASN A 550 2.54 -10.13 2.83
CA ASN A 550 2.11 -11.44 3.33
C ASN A 550 0.65 -11.41 3.79
N ASP A 551 0.23 -10.38 4.54
CA ASP A 551 -1.15 -10.21 4.97
C ASP A 551 -2.10 -10.03 3.78
N MET A 552 -1.69 -9.31 2.73
CA MET A 552 -2.52 -9.07 1.55
C MET A 552 -2.90 -10.39 0.85
N VAL A 553 -2.01 -11.39 0.83
CA VAL A 553 -2.34 -12.74 0.33
C VAL A 553 -3.57 -13.32 1.04
N ALA A 554 -3.68 -13.11 2.36
CA ALA A 554 -4.78 -13.63 3.17
C ALA A 554 -6.00 -12.69 3.22
N GLN A 555 -5.82 -11.38 3.05
CA GLN A 555 -6.82 -10.35 3.38
C GLN A 555 -7.37 -9.59 2.17
N TRP A 556 -6.85 -9.78 0.95
CA TRP A 556 -7.29 -9.01 -0.22
C TRP A 556 -8.82 -9.05 -0.43
N SER A 557 -9.43 -10.24 -0.34
CA SER A 557 -10.87 -10.46 -0.58
C SER A 557 -11.80 -9.79 0.44
N ARG A 558 -11.19 -9.32 1.52
CA ARG A 558 -11.81 -8.82 2.73
C ARG A 558 -11.92 -7.27 2.69
N LEU A 559 -11.11 -6.61 1.86
CA LEU A 559 -11.13 -5.17 1.57
C LEU A 559 -12.41 -4.73 0.84
N GLY A 560 -12.79 -3.45 0.94
CA GLY A 560 -14.03 -2.92 0.37
C GLY A 560 -13.90 -2.46 -1.08
N PHE A 561 -15.03 -2.41 -1.79
CA PHE A 561 -15.14 -1.87 -3.15
C PHE A 561 -15.62 -0.42 -3.12
N VAL A 562 -14.97 0.44 -3.89
CA VAL A 562 -15.32 1.85 -4.05
C VAL A 562 -16.32 2.00 -5.19
N VAL A 563 -17.53 2.42 -4.84
CA VAL A 563 -18.68 2.43 -5.76
C VAL A 563 -19.45 3.73 -5.67
N ALA A 564 -20.12 4.09 -6.77
CA ALA A 564 -20.94 5.28 -6.79
C ALA A 564 -22.18 5.15 -5.90
N ARG A 565 -22.48 6.21 -5.16
CA ARG A 565 -23.69 6.42 -4.36
C ARG A 565 -24.18 7.85 -4.58
N GLN A 566 -25.47 8.07 -4.39
CA GLN A 566 -26.06 9.41 -4.41
C GLN A 566 -26.13 9.96 -2.98
N SER A 567 -25.53 11.12 -2.77
CA SER A 567 -25.63 11.89 -1.53
C SER A 567 -27.03 12.50 -1.36
N PRO A 568 -27.41 12.95 -0.15
CA PRO A 568 -28.73 13.56 0.11
C PRO A 568 -29.02 14.81 -0.75
N ASP A 569 -27.99 15.53 -1.17
CA ASP A 569 -28.07 16.69 -2.06
C ASP A 569 -28.14 16.33 -3.56
N GLY A 570 -28.17 15.04 -3.89
CA GLY A 570 -28.19 14.52 -5.26
C GLY A 570 -26.82 14.42 -5.93
N SER A 571 -25.74 14.86 -5.27
CA SER A 571 -24.37 14.73 -5.80
C SER A 571 -23.91 13.26 -5.84
N ARG A 572 -22.99 12.95 -6.76
CA ARG A 572 -22.33 11.64 -6.85
C ARG A 572 -21.17 11.59 -5.86
N ALA A 573 -21.20 10.64 -4.93
CA ALA A 573 -20.08 10.29 -4.07
C ALA A 573 -19.57 8.88 -4.41
N LEU A 574 -18.27 8.64 -4.29
CA LEU A 574 -17.72 7.28 -4.33
C LEU A 574 -17.39 6.84 -2.90
N VAL A 575 -17.96 5.69 -2.52
CA VAL A 575 -17.98 5.20 -1.14
C VAL A 575 -17.39 3.79 -1.12
N GLU A 576 -16.50 3.51 -0.16
CA GLU A 576 -16.08 2.13 0.11
C GLU A 576 -17.26 1.37 0.74
N THR A 577 -17.62 0.24 0.14
CA THR A 577 -18.72 -0.63 0.56
C THR A 577 -18.25 -2.07 0.64
N GLU A 578 -19.03 -2.93 1.29
CA GLU A 578 -18.78 -4.39 1.35
C GLU A 578 -17.43 -4.77 2.00
N ARG A 579 -16.79 -3.83 2.71
CA ARG A 579 -15.61 -4.13 3.53
C ARG A 579 -16.05 -5.03 4.68
N SER A 580 -15.31 -6.10 4.91
CA SER A 580 -15.58 -6.96 6.05
C SER A 580 -15.15 -6.28 7.37
N TYR A 581 -16.00 -6.38 8.39
CA TYR A 581 -15.89 -5.58 9.62
C TYR A 581 -14.65 -5.92 10.47
N HIS A 582 -14.14 -7.15 10.36
CA HIS A 582 -12.94 -7.60 11.07
C HIS A 582 -11.62 -7.35 10.31
N VAL A 583 -11.68 -6.79 9.10
CA VAL A 583 -10.49 -6.64 8.25
C VAL A 583 -9.70 -5.47 8.74
N GLY A 584 -8.50 -5.76 9.20
CA GLY A 584 -7.63 -4.77 9.79
C GLY A 584 -7.97 -4.38 11.22
N LEU A 585 -8.69 -5.25 11.95
CA LEU A 585 -8.66 -5.17 13.40
C LEU A 585 -7.27 -5.62 13.88
N SER A 586 -6.53 -4.68 14.43
CA SER A 586 -5.33 -4.98 15.21
C SER A 586 -5.71 -5.77 16.48
N HIS A 587 -4.74 -6.37 17.16
CA HIS A 587 -5.01 -6.98 18.47
C HIS A 587 -5.52 -5.95 19.49
N ARG A 588 -5.21 -4.65 19.34
CA ARG A 588 -5.78 -3.55 20.13
C ARG A 588 -7.27 -3.37 19.89
N ASP A 589 -7.69 -3.47 18.62
CA ASP A 589 -9.10 -3.35 18.28
C ASP A 589 -9.89 -4.54 18.81
N TRP A 590 -9.34 -5.76 18.72
CA TRP A 590 -9.91 -6.94 19.36
C TRP A 590 -10.00 -6.76 20.87
N PHE A 591 -8.92 -6.30 21.50
CA PHE A 591 -8.88 -6.00 22.93
C PHE A 591 -9.95 -5.01 23.37
N TYR A 592 -10.14 -3.90 22.64
CA TYR A 592 -11.16 -2.91 22.96
C TYR A 592 -12.58 -3.44 22.71
N THR A 593 -12.82 -4.01 21.53
CA THR A 593 -14.18 -4.42 21.13
C THR A 593 -14.71 -5.58 21.98
N LEU A 594 -13.87 -6.55 22.35
CA LEU A 594 -14.27 -7.71 23.15
C LEU A 594 -14.50 -7.40 24.63
N GLN A 595 -14.00 -6.26 25.13
CA GLN A 595 -14.40 -5.73 26.44
C GLN A 595 -15.79 -5.07 26.42
N HIS A 596 -16.37 -4.80 25.23
CA HIS A 596 -17.69 -4.20 25.09
C HIS A 596 -18.62 -5.06 24.21
N PRO A 597 -18.91 -6.31 24.62
CA PRO A 597 -19.70 -7.24 23.81
C PRO A 597 -21.10 -6.70 23.45
N ASP A 598 -21.70 -5.89 24.34
CA ASP A 598 -23.01 -5.26 24.08
C ASP A 598 -22.98 -4.22 22.96
N ARG A 599 -21.82 -3.59 22.72
CA ARG A 599 -21.63 -2.58 21.66
C ARG A 599 -21.15 -3.21 20.35
N PHE A 600 -20.48 -4.36 20.43
CA PHE A 600 -19.81 -5.04 19.31
C PHE A 600 -20.20 -6.53 19.20
N PRO A 601 -21.50 -6.87 19.09
CA PRO A 601 -21.94 -8.27 19.09
C PRO A 601 -21.43 -9.06 17.88
N GLU A 602 -21.17 -8.41 16.75
CA GLU A 602 -20.60 -9.06 15.57
C GLU A 602 -19.12 -9.42 15.75
N GLN A 603 -18.34 -8.60 16.48
CA GLN A 603 -16.96 -8.96 16.87
C GLN A 603 -16.95 -10.17 17.79
N VAL A 604 -17.88 -10.25 18.74
CA VAL A 604 -18.00 -11.44 19.59
C VAL A 604 -18.21 -12.68 18.73
N LYS A 605 -19.13 -12.67 17.77
CA LYS A 605 -19.32 -13.81 16.85
C LYS A 605 -18.06 -14.12 16.03
N ALA A 606 -17.40 -13.08 15.50
CA ALA A 606 -16.20 -13.22 14.67
C ALA A 606 -14.98 -13.71 15.46
N SER A 607 -14.90 -13.43 16.77
CA SER A 607 -13.76 -13.79 17.60
C SER A 607 -13.56 -15.30 17.74
N ARG A 608 -14.60 -16.11 17.47
CA ARG A 608 -14.46 -17.57 17.37
C ARG A 608 -13.43 -17.98 16.32
N ALA A 609 -13.43 -17.33 15.15
CA ALA A 609 -12.46 -17.60 14.09
C ALA A 609 -11.05 -17.13 14.48
N PHE A 610 -10.97 -16.02 15.23
CA PHE A 610 -9.73 -15.50 15.81
C PHE A 610 -9.14 -16.49 16.84
N VAL A 611 -9.94 -17.04 17.77
CA VAL A 611 -9.48 -18.10 18.70
C VAL A 611 -8.90 -19.30 17.96
N HIS A 612 -9.56 -19.75 16.89
CA HIS A 612 -9.09 -20.88 16.10
C HIS A 612 -7.73 -20.64 15.41
N THR A 613 -7.28 -19.40 15.19
CA THR A 613 -5.93 -19.16 14.65
C THR A 613 -4.85 -19.55 15.66
N PHE A 614 -5.03 -19.19 16.93
CA PHE A 614 -4.11 -19.55 18.02
C PHE A 614 -4.11 -21.06 18.28
N LEU A 615 -5.30 -21.69 18.32
CA LEU A 615 -5.40 -23.13 18.54
C LEU A 615 -4.74 -23.96 17.43
N ARG A 616 -4.84 -23.51 16.16
CA ARG A 616 -4.13 -24.16 15.05
C ARG A 616 -2.62 -24.00 15.17
N ALA A 617 -2.15 -22.81 15.56
CA ALA A 617 -0.72 -22.56 15.80
C ALA A 617 -0.20 -23.46 16.93
N ALA A 618 -0.96 -23.62 18.01
CA ALA A 618 -0.66 -24.54 19.10
C ALA A 618 -0.53 -25.98 18.59
N ALA A 619 -1.53 -26.49 17.88
CA ALA A 619 -1.51 -27.86 17.35
C ALA A 619 -0.30 -28.12 16.43
N ALA A 620 0.08 -27.13 15.62
CA ALA A 620 1.26 -27.22 14.76
C ALA A 620 2.57 -27.20 15.56
N ALA A 621 2.70 -26.33 16.56
CA ALA A 621 3.90 -26.20 17.39
C ALA A 621 4.21 -27.49 18.15
N GLN A 622 3.19 -28.13 18.72
CA GLN A 622 3.30 -29.38 19.48
C GLN A 622 3.84 -30.55 18.66
N ARG A 623 3.56 -30.56 17.35
CA ARG A 623 3.94 -31.64 16.43
C ARG A 623 5.25 -31.34 15.70
N SER A 624 5.89 -30.21 15.98
CA SER A 624 7.18 -29.85 15.41
C SER A 624 8.27 -30.81 15.91
N PRO A 625 9.22 -31.26 15.05
CA PRO A 625 10.32 -32.13 15.47
C PRO A 625 11.16 -31.57 16.63
N GLY A 626 11.27 -30.24 16.71
CA GLY A 626 12.00 -29.53 17.77
C GLY A 626 11.17 -29.16 19.01
N ALA A 627 9.90 -29.59 19.11
CA ALA A 627 9.07 -29.25 20.25
C ALA A 627 9.66 -29.83 21.56
N PRO A 628 9.80 -29.03 22.64
CA PRO A 628 10.21 -29.51 23.94
C PRO A 628 9.31 -30.64 24.44
N GLN A 629 9.88 -31.56 25.24
CA GLN A 629 9.09 -32.67 25.79
C GLN A 629 7.88 -32.18 26.59
N THR A 630 8.01 -31.04 27.28
CA THR A 630 6.94 -30.38 28.04
C THR A 630 5.75 -29.97 27.19
N LEU A 631 5.92 -29.72 25.88
CA LEU A 631 4.85 -29.29 24.96
C LEU A 631 4.27 -30.42 24.09
N ARG A 632 5.02 -31.51 23.92
CA ARG A 632 4.64 -32.59 23.01
C ARG A 632 3.31 -33.24 23.41
N PRO A 633 2.47 -33.62 22.43
CA PRO A 633 1.21 -34.29 22.71
C PRO A 633 1.50 -35.65 23.35
N PHE A 634 0.65 -36.03 24.30
CA PHE A 634 0.70 -37.34 24.95
C PHE A 634 -0.71 -37.86 25.19
N ARG A 635 -0.82 -39.18 25.31
CA ARG A 635 -2.10 -39.82 25.61
C ARG A 635 -2.46 -39.57 27.08
N TYR A 636 -3.69 -39.16 27.32
CA TYR A 636 -4.17 -38.94 28.68
C TYR A 636 -4.35 -40.25 29.43
N THR A 637 -3.69 -40.34 30.57
CA THR A 637 -4.13 -41.07 31.76
C THR A 637 -3.88 -40.13 32.95
N ARG A 638 -4.47 -40.42 34.12
CA ARG A 638 -4.23 -39.64 35.33
C ARG A 638 -2.74 -39.58 35.65
N GLU A 639 -2.07 -40.73 35.57
CA GLU A 639 -0.64 -40.88 35.84
C GLU A 639 0.22 -40.10 34.84
N ASN A 640 -0.08 -40.18 33.54
CA ASN A 640 0.68 -39.45 32.52
C ASN A 640 0.53 -37.92 32.66
N LEU A 641 -0.65 -37.44 33.08
CA LEU A 641 -0.87 -36.03 33.35
C LEU A 641 -0.03 -35.59 34.56
N GLU A 642 -0.10 -36.32 35.67
CA GLU A 642 0.67 -36.05 36.88
C GLU A 642 2.18 -36.05 36.61
N GLU A 643 2.70 -37.06 35.92
CA GLU A 643 4.12 -37.12 35.53
C GLU A 643 4.53 -35.94 34.64
N ARG A 644 3.67 -35.51 33.72
CA ARG A 644 3.93 -34.34 32.87
C ARG A 644 3.97 -33.05 33.69
N LEU A 645 3.02 -32.89 34.61
CA LEU A 645 2.92 -31.71 35.47
C LEU A 645 4.10 -31.62 36.45
N ASP A 646 4.56 -32.75 37.00
CA ASP A 646 5.75 -32.83 37.85
C ASP A 646 7.03 -32.50 37.08
N LEU A 647 7.14 -32.97 35.82
CA LEU A 647 8.27 -32.62 34.94
C LEU A 647 8.34 -31.10 34.70
N ILE A 648 7.20 -30.48 34.36
CA ILE A 648 7.10 -29.03 34.14
C ILE A 648 7.45 -28.26 35.42
N TYR A 649 6.84 -28.63 36.54
CA TYR A 649 7.07 -27.97 37.83
C TYR A 649 8.53 -28.07 38.27
N THR A 650 9.16 -29.24 38.13
CA THR A 650 10.56 -29.46 38.48
C THR A 650 11.50 -28.62 37.61
N GLN A 651 11.24 -28.51 36.31
CA GLN A 651 12.03 -27.67 35.41
C GLN A 651 11.93 -26.19 35.81
N LEU A 652 10.72 -25.69 36.03
CA LEU A 652 10.51 -24.30 36.45
C LEU A 652 11.15 -24.00 37.81
N ALA A 653 11.11 -24.94 38.76
CA ALA A 653 11.78 -24.80 40.05
C ALA A 653 13.30 -24.68 39.90
N GLN A 654 13.91 -25.49 39.02
CA GLN A 654 15.35 -25.43 38.73
C GLN A 654 15.73 -24.09 38.07
N ASP A 655 14.94 -23.64 37.08
CA ASP A 655 15.16 -22.36 36.40
C ASP A 655 15.04 -21.18 37.38
N ALA A 656 14.02 -21.22 38.25
CA ALA A 656 13.81 -20.24 39.30
C ALA A 656 14.95 -20.21 40.32
N GLU A 657 15.51 -21.36 40.70
CA GLU A 657 16.66 -21.46 41.60
C GLU A 657 17.93 -20.89 40.94
N ALA A 658 18.16 -21.22 39.66
CA ALA A 658 19.32 -20.78 38.89
C ALA A 658 19.29 -19.28 38.55
N TYR A 659 18.11 -18.65 38.48
CA TYR A 659 18.00 -17.24 38.11
C TYR A 659 18.61 -16.29 39.15
N ASN A 660 19.56 -15.46 38.69
CA ASN A 660 20.23 -14.41 39.45
C ASN A 660 20.17 -13.08 38.67
N PRO A 661 19.37 -12.08 39.11
CA PRO A 661 19.23 -10.80 38.40
C PRO A 661 20.49 -9.92 38.44
N ALA A 662 21.49 -10.26 39.27
CA ALA A 662 22.76 -9.54 39.33
C ALA A 662 23.82 -10.08 38.35
N ASP A 663 23.59 -11.26 37.74
CA ASP A 663 24.51 -11.87 36.79
C ASP A 663 24.16 -11.44 35.36
N PRO A 664 25.02 -10.68 34.66
CA PRO A 664 24.74 -10.17 33.32
C PRO A 664 24.68 -11.26 32.23
N GLU A 665 25.22 -12.45 32.47
CA GLU A 665 25.08 -13.59 31.55
C GLU A 665 23.70 -14.26 31.70
N ILE A 666 23.08 -14.15 32.88
CA ILE A 666 21.74 -14.72 33.18
C ILE A 666 20.63 -13.71 32.86
N GLU A 667 20.83 -12.42 33.19
CA GLU A 667 19.90 -11.32 32.88
C GLU A 667 20.59 -10.23 32.04
N PRO A 668 20.74 -10.44 30.73
CA PRO A 668 21.42 -9.48 29.86
C PRO A 668 20.56 -8.26 29.49
N VAL A 669 19.23 -8.34 29.65
CA VAL A 669 18.28 -7.36 29.09
C VAL A 669 17.86 -6.34 30.15
N PHE A 670 17.26 -6.80 31.26
CA PHE A 670 16.60 -5.94 32.23
C PHE A 670 17.55 -5.43 33.33
N ARG A 671 18.63 -4.79 32.91
CA ARG A 671 19.75 -4.39 33.78
C ARG A 671 19.55 -3.06 34.51
N THR A 672 18.52 -2.29 34.15
CA THR A 672 18.21 -1.00 34.78
C THR A 672 16.80 -1.00 35.34
N ARG A 673 16.56 -0.21 36.40
CA ARG A 673 15.22 -0.01 36.94
C ARG A 673 14.23 0.42 35.86
N ASP A 674 14.63 1.32 34.96
CA ASP A 674 13.77 1.82 33.88
C ASP A 674 13.38 0.73 32.88
N SER A 675 14.30 -0.19 32.54
CA SER A 675 13.97 -1.33 31.69
C SER A 675 12.94 -2.27 32.32
N VAL A 676 12.98 -2.45 33.64
CA VAL A 676 11.99 -3.24 34.39
C VAL A 676 10.65 -2.50 34.48
N VAL A 677 10.68 -1.19 34.71
CA VAL A 677 9.47 -0.33 34.70
C VAL A 677 8.80 -0.37 33.33
N GLU A 678 9.57 -0.31 32.24
CA GLU A 678 9.06 -0.44 30.89
C GLU A 678 8.40 -1.81 30.67
N ARG A 679 9.03 -2.89 31.14
CA ARG A 679 8.42 -4.24 31.11
C ARG A 679 7.07 -4.29 31.82
N LEU A 680 6.96 -3.71 33.01
CA LEU A 680 5.70 -3.66 33.76
C LEU A 680 4.64 -2.83 33.04
N LYS A 681 5.03 -1.71 32.42
CA LYS A 681 4.13 -0.89 31.60
C LYS A 681 3.58 -1.71 30.41
N GLN A 682 4.45 -2.43 29.71
CA GLN A 682 4.06 -3.23 28.55
C GLN A 682 3.18 -4.45 28.91
N LEU A 683 3.31 -5.00 30.13
CA LEU A 683 2.46 -6.08 30.62
C LEU A 683 1.09 -5.61 31.14
N ALA A 684 0.84 -4.30 31.20
CA ALA A 684 -0.40 -3.74 31.74
C ALA A 684 -1.68 -4.24 31.04
N PRO A 685 -1.76 -4.37 29.70
CA PRO A 685 -2.98 -4.88 29.05
C PRO A 685 -3.38 -6.29 29.51
N PHE A 686 -2.40 -7.13 29.87
CA PHE A 686 -2.62 -8.48 30.38
C PHE A 686 -2.97 -8.46 31.88
N ASN A 687 -2.08 -7.94 32.73
CA ASN A 687 -2.25 -8.00 34.19
C ASN A 687 -3.42 -7.15 34.72
N LEU A 688 -3.89 -6.14 33.97
CA LEU A 688 -5.11 -5.38 34.33
C LEU A 688 -6.41 -6.12 33.96
N LEU A 689 -6.31 -7.26 33.28
CA LEU A 689 -7.42 -8.15 32.93
C LEU A 689 -7.30 -9.51 33.63
N ASP A 690 -6.58 -9.59 34.73
CA ASP A 690 -6.41 -10.86 35.43
C ASP A 690 -7.76 -11.50 35.84
N GLY A 691 -7.86 -12.81 35.71
CA GLY A 691 -9.09 -13.59 35.82
C GLY A 691 -10.08 -13.50 34.64
N VAL A 692 -9.85 -12.67 33.62
CA VAL A 692 -10.85 -12.40 32.58
C VAL A 692 -11.20 -13.64 31.74
N TRP A 693 -10.31 -14.62 31.63
CA TRP A 693 -10.55 -15.82 30.83
C TRP A 693 -11.71 -16.68 31.36
N LEU A 694 -12.10 -16.50 32.63
CA LEU A 694 -13.19 -17.22 33.30
C LEU A 694 -14.51 -16.43 33.39
N ARG A 695 -14.55 -15.17 32.93
CA ARG A 695 -15.65 -14.21 33.21
C ARG A 695 -17.07 -14.62 32.78
N TYR A 696 -17.21 -15.62 31.89
CA TYR A 696 -18.50 -16.15 31.42
C TYR A 696 -18.63 -17.65 31.62
N LEU A 697 -17.73 -18.25 32.39
CA LEU A 697 -17.67 -19.70 32.53
C LEU A 697 -18.82 -20.25 33.37
N THR A 698 -19.41 -19.44 34.24
CA THR A 698 -20.61 -19.79 35.02
C THR A 698 -21.75 -18.80 34.77
N GLU A 699 -22.97 -19.32 34.66
CA GLU A 699 -24.21 -18.54 34.66
C GLU A 699 -24.82 -18.55 36.07
N GLY A 700 -25.77 -17.65 36.35
CA GLY A 700 -26.54 -17.64 37.61
C GLY A 700 -27.50 -18.82 37.77
N LYS A 701 -27.01 -20.06 37.70
CA LYS A 701 -27.73 -21.34 37.80
C LYS A 701 -26.93 -22.34 38.68
N PRO A 702 -27.51 -23.49 39.10
CA PRO A 702 -26.75 -24.52 39.79
C PRO A 702 -25.54 -24.96 38.97
N ILE A 703 -24.38 -25.06 39.63
CA ILE A 703 -23.10 -25.44 39.02
C ILE A 703 -22.71 -26.86 39.43
N ASP A 704 -21.91 -27.53 38.60
CA ASP A 704 -21.28 -28.82 38.92
C ASP A 704 -19.90 -28.64 39.57
N ASP A 705 -19.27 -29.74 39.96
CA ASP A 705 -17.97 -29.73 40.65
C ASP A 705 -16.86 -29.07 39.81
N VAL A 706 -16.85 -29.26 38.48
CA VAL A 706 -15.83 -28.66 37.59
C VAL A 706 -16.00 -27.15 37.56
N HIS A 707 -17.23 -26.67 37.37
CA HIS A 707 -17.56 -25.25 37.37
C HIS A 707 -17.35 -24.61 38.75
N ALA A 708 -17.56 -25.34 39.85
CA ALA A 708 -17.31 -24.85 41.21
C ALA A 708 -15.81 -24.61 41.48
N LEU A 709 -14.93 -25.49 41.00
CA LEU A 709 -13.48 -25.30 41.09
C LEU A 709 -13.04 -24.04 40.31
N LEU A 710 -13.49 -23.90 39.06
CA LEU A 710 -13.14 -22.75 38.21
C LEU A 710 -13.74 -21.44 38.73
N PHE A 711 -14.95 -21.47 39.29
CA PHE A 711 -15.55 -20.31 39.95
C PHE A 711 -14.76 -19.88 41.19
N THR A 712 -14.18 -20.84 41.93
CA THR A 712 -13.33 -20.55 43.09
C THR A 712 -12.05 -19.82 42.70
N ILE A 713 -11.43 -20.22 41.58
CA ILE A 713 -10.29 -19.49 41.00
C ILE A 713 -10.74 -18.07 40.62
N TRP A 714 -11.74 -17.96 39.73
CA TRP A 714 -12.22 -16.67 39.23
C TRP A 714 -12.63 -15.68 40.34
N LYS A 715 -13.35 -16.14 41.38
CA LYS A 715 -13.81 -15.26 42.45
C LYS A 715 -12.62 -14.66 43.20
N GLU A 716 -11.53 -15.40 43.35
CA GLU A 716 -10.33 -14.97 44.07
C GLU A 716 -9.51 -13.98 43.24
N GLU A 717 -9.37 -14.21 41.93
CA GLU A 717 -8.77 -13.27 40.97
C GLU A 717 -9.43 -11.88 41.04
N VAL A 718 -10.77 -11.85 41.08
CA VAL A 718 -11.53 -10.59 41.18
C VAL A 718 -11.61 -10.03 42.61
N GLY A 719 -10.98 -10.68 43.59
CA GLY A 719 -10.79 -10.21 44.97
C GLY A 719 -11.88 -10.63 45.97
N ASP A 720 -12.75 -11.57 45.62
CA ASP A 720 -13.84 -12.11 46.47
C ASP A 720 -14.71 -11.02 47.14
N GLY A 721 -15.02 -9.97 46.37
CA GLY A 721 -15.77 -8.81 46.83
C GLY A 721 -14.97 -7.77 47.64
N ASN A 722 -13.66 -7.98 47.83
CA ASN A 722 -12.74 -7.02 48.45
C ASN A 722 -11.84 -6.35 47.39
N PRO A 723 -12.06 -5.05 47.07
CA PRO A 723 -11.26 -4.36 46.06
C PRO A 723 -9.76 -4.31 46.34
N ALA A 724 -9.33 -4.43 47.60
CA ALA A 724 -7.91 -4.44 47.98
C ALA A 724 -7.22 -5.78 47.69
N LEU A 725 -7.99 -6.84 47.46
CA LEU A 725 -7.50 -8.16 47.04
C LEU A 725 -7.70 -8.42 45.55
N ASN A 726 -8.35 -7.51 44.82
CA ASN A 726 -8.53 -7.64 43.38
C ASN A 726 -7.19 -7.50 42.66
N HIS A 727 -6.84 -8.49 41.83
CA HIS A 727 -5.53 -8.58 41.20
C HIS A 727 -5.25 -7.39 40.27
N SER A 728 -6.25 -6.99 39.45
CA SER A 728 -6.15 -5.83 38.58
C SER A 728 -5.90 -4.52 39.35
N ASN A 729 -6.57 -4.32 40.49
CA ASN A 729 -6.36 -3.16 41.36
C ASN A 729 -4.97 -3.16 42.02
N LEU A 730 -4.47 -4.32 42.42
CA LEU A 730 -3.11 -4.47 42.95
C LEU A 730 -2.07 -4.11 41.89
N TYR A 731 -2.24 -4.57 40.65
CA TYR A 731 -1.36 -4.21 39.54
C TYR A 731 -1.44 -2.73 39.18
N GLN A 732 -2.66 -2.16 39.15
CA GLN A 732 -2.85 -0.73 38.94
C GLN A 732 -2.15 0.10 40.01
N THR A 733 -2.21 -0.34 41.27
CA THR A 733 -1.51 0.32 42.39
C THR A 733 0.00 0.26 42.21
N LEU A 734 0.54 -0.89 41.79
CA LEU A 734 1.97 -1.04 41.45
C LEU A 734 2.40 -0.04 40.36
N LEU A 735 1.64 0.06 39.27
CA LEU A 735 1.92 1.02 38.20
C LEU A 735 1.91 2.47 38.71
N GLN A 736 0.92 2.84 39.52
CA GLN A 736 0.83 4.20 40.11
C GLN A 736 2.01 4.52 41.03
N GLN A 737 2.47 3.56 41.84
CA GLN A 737 3.66 3.72 42.68
C GLN A 737 4.93 3.96 41.86
N LEU A 738 4.97 3.45 40.62
CA LEU A 738 6.05 3.68 39.66
C LEU A 738 5.89 4.97 38.85
N GLY A 739 4.83 5.75 39.12
CA GLY A 739 4.53 6.98 38.40
C GLY A 739 3.80 6.77 37.06
N ILE A 740 3.32 5.55 36.78
CA ILE A 740 2.61 5.21 35.55
C ILE A 740 1.10 5.37 35.78
N TYR A 741 0.49 6.32 35.08
CA TYR A 741 -0.95 6.58 35.12
C TYR A 741 -1.58 6.27 33.77
N LEU A 742 -2.21 5.10 33.67
CA LEU A 742 -2.90 4.67 32.46
C LEU A 742 -4.38 5.08 32.51
N PRO A 743 -5.03 5.33 31.35
CA PRO A 743 -6.48 5.41 31.26
C PRO A 743 -7.15 4.13 31.77
N PRO A 744 -8.48 4.13 31.99
CA PRO A 744 -9.21 2.89 32.28
C PRO A 744 -8.93 1.82 31.21
N VAL A 745 -8.69 0.57 31.64
CA VAL A 745 -8.27 -0.55 30.76
C VAL A 745 -9.27 -0.85 29.65
N ASP A 746 -10.55 -0.60 29.90
CA ASP A 746 -11.66 -0.73 28.95
C ASP A 746 -11.82 0.52 28.06
N SER A 747 -11.06 1.58 28.24
CA SER A 747 -11.22 2.78 27.42
C SER A 747 -10.54 2.63 26.04
N TYR A 748 -11.13 3.26 25.02
CA TYR A 748 -10.47 3.35 23.70
C TYR A 748 -9.12 4.07 23.80
N ALA A 749 -9.02 5.06 24.71
CA ALA A 749 -7.78 5.77 24.98
C ALA A 749 -6.65 4.87 25.49
N PHE A 750 -6.97 3.81 26.24
CA PHE A 750 -6.00 2.79 26.64
C PHE A 750 -5.54 1.97 25.43
N ALA A 751 -6.49 1.42 24.66
CA ALA A 751 -6.20 0.57 23.52
C ALA A 751 -5.34 1.27 22.44
N THR A 752 -5.52 2.58 22.25
CA THR A 752 -4.77 3.36 21.24
C THR A 752 -3.51 4.04 21.76
N ARG A 753 -2.99 3.65 22.93
CA ARG A 753 -1.76 4.22 23.47
C ARG A 753 -0.54 3.91 22.58
N PRO A 754 0.20 4.93 22.09
CA PRO A 754 1.35 4.71 21.21
C PRO A 754 2.61 4.24 21.94
N ASP A 755 2.67 4.41 23.27
CA ASP A 755 3.79 3.99 24.10
C ASP A 755 3.73 2.52 24.53
N LEU A 756 2.63 1.82 24.24
CA LEU A 756 2.51 0.37 24.38
C LEU A 756 2.79 -0.30 23.03
N LEU A 757 3.41 -1.47 23.03
CA LEU A 757 3.66 -2.28 21.82
C LEU A 757 2.36 -2.95 21.36
N ASP A 758 2.21 -3.19 20.05
CA ASP A 758 1.04 -3.90 19.50
C ASP A 758 0.95 -5.34 20.05
N SER A 759 2.11 -5.98 20.20
CA SER A 759 2.22 -7.31 20.79
C SER A 759 1.70 -7.41 22.23
N ALA A 760 1.69 -6.30 22.98
CA ALA A 760 1.17 -6.25 24.36
C ALA A 760 -0.32 -6.60 24.45
N TYR A 761 -1.06 -6.43 23.35
CA TYR A 761 -2.50 -6.70 23.29
C TYR A 761 -2.81 -8.12 22.81
N THR A 762 -1.83 -8.90 22.37
CA THR A 762 -2.05 -10.20 21.70
C THR A 762 -2.66 -11.22 22.64
N VAL A 763 -1.99 -11.47 23.77
CA VAL A 763 -2.46 -12.41 24.80
C VAL A 763 -3.82 -11.95 25.33
N PRO A 764 -4.00 -10.73 25.87
CA PRO A 764 -5.30 -10.34 26.43
C PRO A 764 -6.42 -10.32 25.38
N ALA A 765 -6.16 -9.96 24.11
CA ALA A 765 -7.16 -10.10 23.05
C ALA A 765 -7.60 -11.56 22.85
N PHE A 766 -6.65 -12.51 22.91
CA PHE A 766 -6.96 -13.94 22.86
C PHE A 766 -7.79 -14.38 24.08
N GLU A 767 -7.45 -13.95 25.30
CA GLU A 767 -8.21 -14.28 26.52
C GLU A 767 -9.65 -13.75 26.46
N LEU A 768 -9.80 -12.48 26.06
CA LEU A 768 -11.09 -11.85 25.85
C LEU A 768 -11.89 -12.59 24.77
N ALA A 769 -11.22 -13.12 23.74
CA ALA A 769 -11.88 -13.81 22.62
C ALA A 769 -12.35 -15.21 23.01
N ILE A 770 -11.48 -16.01 23.64
CA ILE A 770 -11.81 -17.40 24.02
C ILE A 770 -12.86 -17.44 25.12
N SER A 771 -12.77 -16.55 26.11
CA SER A 771 -13.75 -16.43 27.20
C SER A 771 -15.13 -15.97 26.73
N ALA A 772 -15.23 -15.35 25.56
CA ALA A 772 -16.52 -14.95 24.99
C ALA A 772 -17.34 -16.15 24.45
N HIS A 773 -16.73 -17.33 24.31
CA HIS A 773 -17.39 -18.55 23.82
C HIS A 773 -17.12 -19.76 24.74
N PRO A 774 -17.48 -19.68 26.04
CA PRO A 774 -17.09 -20.67 27.03
C PRO A 774 -17.63 -22.07 26.70
N GLU A 775 -18.85 -22.18 26.15
CA GLU A 775 -19.39 -23.48 25.73
C GLU A 775 -18.66 -24.09 24.53
N ALA A 776 -18.22 -23.26 23.58
CA ALA A 776 -17.54 -23.73 22.39
C ALA A 776 -16.10 -24.17 22.69
N PHE A 777 -15.43 -23.49 23.62
CA PHE A 777 -14.01 -23.67 23.95
C PHE A 777 -13.76 -24.17 25.38
N PHE A 778 -14.75 -24.80 26.02
CA PHE A 778 -14.64 -25.25 27.41
C PHE A 778 -13.39 -26.11 27.70
N PRO A 779 -13.05 -27.13 26.87
CA PRO A 779 -11.84 -27.91 27.10
C PRO A 779 -10.58 -27.06 26.95
N GLU A 780 -10.50 -26.19 25.95
CA GLU A 780 -9.37 -25.28 25.75
C GLU A 780 -9.21 -24.31 26.95
N LEU A 781 -10.31 -23.82 27.53
CA LEU A 781 -10.31 -22.99 28.73
C LEU A 781 -9.78 -23.75 29.96
N LEU A 782 -10.11 -25.03 30.12
CA LEU A 782 -9.54 -25.88 31.17
C LEU A 782 -8.01 -25.98 31.01
N GLY A 783 -7.53 -26.18 29.79
CA GLY A 783 -6.10 -26.25 29.50
C GLY A 783 -5.37 -24.93 29.74
N MET A 784 -5.97 -23.82 29.31
CA MET A 784 -5.44 -22.48 29.55
C MET A 784 -5.38 -22.15 31.05
N THR A 785 -6.42 -22.50 31.81
CA THR A 785 -6.43 -22.34 33.27
C THR A 785 -5.34 -23.19 33.90
N LEU A 786 -5.18 -24.46 33.48
CA LEU A 786 -4.10 -25.31 33.97
C LEU A 786 -2.71 -24.70 33.73
N PHE A 787 -2.47 -24.05 32.59
CA PHE A 787 -1.21 -23.35 32.36
C PHE A 787 -1.00 -22.19 33.33
N LEU A 788 -1.98 -21.28 33.40
CA LEU A 788 -1.90 -20.05 34.20
C LEU A 788 -1.62 -20.36 35.66
N GLU A 789 -2.31 -21.36 36.20
CA GLU A 789 -2.21 -21.70 37.62
C GLU A 789 -1.03 -22.64 37.94
N TRP A 790 -0.67 -23.57 37.05
CA TRP A 790 0.35 -24.58 37.37
C TRP A 790 1.78 -24.09 37.15
N GLU A 791 2.03 -23.24 36.15
CA GLU A 791 3.38 -22.76 35.81
C GLU A 791 3.84 -21.55 36.67
N VAL A 792 3.22 -21.34 37.84
CA VAL A 792 3.46 -20.17 38.71
C VAL A 792 4.93 -19.96 39.11
N LEU A 793 5.74 -21.03 39.18
CA LEU A 793 7.17 -20.89 39.47
C LEU A 793 7.95 -20.11 38.41
N GLY A 794 7.43 -20.00 37.18
CA GLY A 794 7.95 -19.11 36.14
C GLY A 794 7.86 -17.62 36.51
N VAL A 795 7.06 -17.26 37.51
CA VAL A 795 6.92 -15.88 38.04
C VAL A 795 8.04 -15.54 39.05
N VAL A 796 8.69 -16.53 39.66
CA VAL A 796 9.74 -16.31 40.68
C VAL A 796 10.90 -15.45 40.15
N PRO A 797 11.46 -15.68 38.94
CA PRO A 797 12.46 -14.79 38.35
C PRO A 797 12.02 -13.33 38.29
N VAL A 798 10.75 -13.06 37.96
CA VAL A 798 10.20 -11.69 37.88
C VAL A 798 10.18 -11.01 39.25
N ALA A 799 9.73 -11.73 40.28
CA ALA A 799 9.72 -11.20 41.65
C ALA A 799 11.15 -10.90 42.15
N LYS A 800 12.11 -11.79 41.88
CA LYS A 800 13.54 -11.57 42.20
C LYS A 800 14.10 -10.35 41.48
N LEU A 801 13.78 -10.18 40.19
CA LEU A 801 14.22 -9.04 39.38
C LEU A 801 13.67 -7.72 39.93
N MET A 802 12.41 -7.69 40.34
CA MET A 802 11.80 -6.50 40.94
C MET A 802 12.41 -6.16 42.28
N ASP A 803 12.60 -7.15 43.16
CA ASP A 803 13.27 -6.96 44.45
C ASP A 803 14.68 -6.39 44.28
N HIS A 804 15.43 -6.88 43.29
CA HIS A 804 16.78 -6.39 42.97
C HIS A 804 16.80 -4.90 42.61
N HIS A 805 15.81 -4.43 41.85
CA HIS A 805 15.69 -3.02 41.43
C HIS A 805 14.87 -2.14 42.40
N GLY A 806 14.52 -2.66 43.58
CA GLY A 806 13.75 -1.93 44.59
C GLY A 806 12.32 -1.60 44.16
N ILE A 807 11.70 -2.46 43.35
CA ILE A 807 10.32 -2.36 42.90
C ILE A 807 9.44 -3.32 43.73
N ASP A 808 8.24 -2.88 44.10
CA ASP A 808 7.31 -3.68 44.90
C ASP A 808 6.85 -4.95 44.17
N SER A 809 7.29 -6.12 44.64
CA SER A 809 7.02 -7.43 44.04
C SER A 809 5.76 -8.12 44.59
N ARG A 810 4.95 -7.47 45.44
CA ARG A 810 3.81 -8.10 46.13
C ARG A 810 2.79 -8.74 45.19
N PHE A 811 2.48 -8.11 44.07
CA PHE A 811 1.57 -8.67 43.05
C PHE A 811 2.04 -10.06 42.60
N PHE A 812 3.29 -10.18 42.19
CA PHE A 812 3.86 -11.45 41.70
C PHE A 812 4.07 -12.48 42.81
N ARG A 813 4.47 -12.05 44.01
CA ARG A 813 4.63 -12.95 45.16
C ARG A 813 3.31 -13.53 45.66
N MET A 814 2.22 -12.79 45.49
CA MET A 814 0.88 -13.27 45.81
C MET A 814 0.48 -14.43 44.89
N HIS A 815 0.64 -14.31 43.58
CA HIS A 815 0.43 -15.42 42.63
C HIS A 815 1.23 -16.67 43.02
N ILE A 816 2.54 -16.51 43.29
CA ILE A 816 3.41 -17.62 43.74
C ILE A 816 2.84 -18.36 44.97
N ALA A 817 2.12 -17.66 45.86
CA ALA A 817 1.52 -18.25 47.03
C ALA A 817 0.13 -18.87 46.76
N ILE A 818 -0.75 -18.15 46.05
CA ILE A 818 -2.13 -18.57 45.81
C ILE A 818 -2.19 -19.73 44.81
N ASP A 819 -1.31 -19.75 43.81
CA ASP A 819 -1.42 -20.68 42.68
C ASP A 819 -0.59 -21.96 42.92
N ASN A 820 -0.17 -22.20 44.16
CA ASN A 820 0.68 -23.34 44.51
C ASN A 820 0.06 -24.70 44.12
N ALA A 821 0.92 -25.62 43.67
CA ALA A 821 0.50 -26.94 43.16
C ALA A 821 -0.08 -27.90 44.22
N ALA A 822 0.01 -27.57 45.51
CA ALA A 822 -0.42 -28.44 46.60
C ALA A 822 -1.92 -28.24 46.92
N ASP A 823 -2.28 -27.04 47.40
CA ASP A 823 -3.64 -26.69 47.84
C ASP A 823 -4.14 -25.39 47.19
N GLY A 824 -3.35 -24.79 46.30
CA GLY A 824 -3.65 -23.55 45.60
C GLY A 824 -4.42 -23.74 44.30
N HIS A 825 -4.55 -22.66 43.53
CA HIS A 825 -5.27 -22.66 42.24
C HIS A 825 -4.71 -23.69 41.26
N GLY A 826 -3.40 -23.96 41.27
CA GLY A 826 -2.80 -25.03 40.46
C GLY A 826 -3.42 -26.40 40.74
N SER A 827 -3.67 -26.73 42.01
CA SER A 827 -4.34 -27.99 42.37
C SER A 827 -5.80 -28.02 41.89
N LEU A 828 -6.52 -26.90 42.02
CA LEU A 828 -7.92 -26.77 41.59
C LEU A 828 -8.06 -26.91 40.07
N ALA A 829 -7.15 -26.31 39.30
CA ALA A 829 -7.13 -26.41 37.84
C ALA A 829 -6.85 -27.84 37.36
N ARG A 830 -5.88 -28.53 37.99
CA ARG A 830 -5.61 -29.96 37.73
C ARG A 830 -6.84 -30.82 38.03
N ASP A 831 -7.47 -30.61 39.18
CA ASP A 831 -8.62 -31.40 39.62
C ASP A 831 -9.85 -31.15 38.72
N ALA A 832 -10.04 -29.91 38.25
CA ALA A 832 -11.08 -29.58 37.28
C ALA A 832 -10.90 -30.36 35.95
N VAL A 833 -9.66 -30.44 35.44
CA VAL A 833 -9.33 -31.25 34.26
C VAL A 833 -9.62 -32.73 34.49
N MET A 834 -9.17 -33.28 35.63
CA MET A 834 -9.40 -34.69 35.96
C MET A 834 -10.89 -35.02 36.10
N HIS A 835 -11.64 -34.20 36.85
CA HIS A 835 -13.08 -34.41 37.03
C HIS A 835 -13.86 -34.32 35.72
N TYR A 836 -13.52 -33.36 34.84
CA TYR A 836 -14.14 -33.25 33.52
C TYR A 836 -13.91 -34.50 32.66
N LEU A 837 -12.69 -35.03 32.65
CA LEU A 837 -12.36 -36.22 31.88
C LEU A 837 -12.94 -37.51 32.50
N ASP A 838 -13.04 -37.60 33.83
CA ASP A 838 -13.69 -38.72 34.54
C ASP A 838 -15.21 -38.77 34.23
N GLN A 839 -15.87 -37.62 34.17
CA GLN A 839 -17.28 -37.52 33.75
C GLN A 839 -17.48 -38.00 32.31
N LEU A 840 -16.59 -37.60 31.39
CA LEU A 840 -16.63 -38.03 29.99
C LEU A 840 -16.33 -39.51 29.81
N HIS A 841 -15.41 -40.06 30.60
CA HIS A 841 -15.13 -41.49 30.59
C HIS A 841 -16.39 -42.31 30.90
N THR A 842 -17.16 -41.86 31.90
CA THR A 842 -18.42 -42.50 32.32
C THR A 842 -19.48 -42.47 31.22
N LEU A 843 -19.51 -41.44 30.37
CA LEU A 843 -20.56 -41.22 29.37
C LEU A 843 -20.19 -41.66 27.94
N GLY A 844 -18.91 -41.59 27.57
CA GLY A 844 -18.44 -41.72 26.18
C GLY A 844 -17.20 -42.58 25.99
N GLY A 845 -16.66 -43.18 27.06
CA GLY A 845 -15.50 -44.06 27.01
C GLY A 845 -14.18 -43.35 26.68
N ASP A 846 -13.11 -44.14 26.52
CA ASP A 846 -11.74 -43.63 26.34
C ASP A 846 -11.55 -42.77 25.08
N ASP A 847 -12.16 -43.14 23.96
CA ASP A 847 -12.06 -42.34 22.73
C ASP A 847 -12.60 -40.91 22.90
N ALA A 848 -13.65 -40.74 23.70
CA ALA A 848 -14.18 -39.40 24.02
C ALA A 848 -13.22 -38.62 24.91
N VAL A 849 -12.62 -39.28 25.92
CA VAL A 849 -11.60 -38.71 26.80
C VAL A 849 -10.41 -38.19 25.98
N GLN A 850 -9.84 -39.01 25.09
CA GLN A 850 -8.65 -38.61 24.33
C GLN A 850 -8.93 -37.45 23.35
N ARG A 851 -10.12 -37.40 22.74
CA ARG A 851 -10.52 -36.27 21.89
C ARG A 851 -10.64 -34.96 22.67
N GLN A 852 -11.22 -35.00 23.87
CA GLN A 852 -11.34 -33.80 24.70
C GLN A 852 -10.00 -33.43 25.33
N TRP A 853 -9.16 -34.40 25.68
CA TRP A 853 -7.81 -34.17 26.13
C TRP A 853 -6.96 -33.43 25.08
N GLU A 854 -7.03 -33.82 23.80
CA GLU A 854 -6.32 -33.09 22.74
C GLU A 854 -6.71 -31.61 22.72
N ARG A 855 -7.99 -31.29 22.97
CA ARG A 855 -8.47 -29.92 23.07
C ARG A 855 -7.98 -29.20 24.32
N ILE A 856 -7.98 -29.87 25.48
CA ILE A 856 -7.40 -29.34 26.72
C ILE A 856 -5.93 -29.00 26.51
N TRP A 857 -5.14 -29.94 25.98
CA TRP A 857 -3.73 -29.73 25.75
C TRP A 857 -3.46 -28.65 24.68
N ASN A 858 -4.32 -28.54 23.65
CA ASN A 858 -4.26 -27.41 22.71
C ASN A 858 -4.47 -26.06 23.40
N GLY A 859 -5.39 -25.97 24.37
CA GLY A 859 -5.61 -24.76 25.17
C GLY A 859 -4.39 -24.38 26.03
N TYR A 860 -3.81 -25.37 26.72
CA TYR A 860 -2.58 -25.21 27.51
C TYR A 860 -1.45 -24.64 26.65
N VAL A 861 -1.16 -25.30 25.53
CA VAL A 861 -0.06 -24.90 24.65
C VAL A 861 -0.36 -23.61 23.91
N ALA A 862 -1.62 -23.35 23.54
CA ALA A 862 -1.99 -22.09 22.88
C ALA A 862 -1.63 -20.89 23.73
N PHE A 863 -1.97 -20.89 25.01
CA PHE A 863 -1.62 -19.78 25.89
C PHE A 863 -0.10 -19.62 26.02
N GLN A 864 0.63 -20.72 26.25
CA GLN A 864 2.08 -20.71 26.43
C GLN A 864 2.87 -20.11 25.26
N ILE A 865 2.39 -20.29 24.02
CA ILE A 865 3.12 -19.84 22.82
C ILE A 865 2.51 -18.58 22.18
N THR A 866 1.42 -18.05 22.72
CA THR A 866 0.71 -16.91 22.12
C THR A 866 1.44 -15.61 22.40
N GLY A 867 1.61 -14.81 21.35
CA GLY A 867 2.26 -13.51 21.42
C GLY A 867 3.79 -13.58 21.39
N ASN A 868 4.40 -12.42 21.20
CA ASN A 868 5.85 -12.25 21.08
C ASN A 868 6.32 -11.01 21.85
N LEU A 869 5.54 -10.53 22.84
CA LEU A 869 5.82 -9.28 23.56
C LEU A 869 7.24 -9.28 24.16
N GLY A 870 7.68 -10.40 24.73
CA GLY A 870 9.03 -10.52 25.27
C GLY A 870 10.10 -10.24 24.21
N GLU A 871 9.96 -10.83 23.02
CA GLU A 871 10.91 -10.64 21.90
C GLU A 871 10.90 -9.21 21.37
N GLU A 872 9.72 -8.60 21.19
CA GLU A 872 9.60 -7.21 20.73
C GLU A 872 10.08 -6.21 21.76
N LEU A 873 9.84 -6.45 23.05
CA LEU A 873 10.35 -5.62 24.13
C LEU A 873 11.87 -5.70 24.21
N VAL A 874 12.45 -6.90 24.12
CA VAL A 874 13.91 -7.06 24.06
C VAL A 874 14.48 -6.33 22.84
N ALA A 875 13.87 -6.47 21.67
CA ALA A 875 14.28 -5.76 20.46
C ALA A 875 14.21 -4.23 20.65
N ARG A 876 13.13 -3.73 21.25
CA ARG A 876 12.95 -2.31 21.58
C ARG A 876 13.96 -1.80 22.60
N LEU A 877 14.34 -2.60 23.59
CA LEU A 877 15.33 -2.20 24.59
C LEU A 877 16.76 -2.24 24.04
N ASN A 878 17.07 -3.20 23.17
CA ASN A 878 18.39 -3.32 22.53
C ASN A 878 18.59 -2.33 21.38
N ALA A 879 17.53 -1.94 20.69
CA ALA A 879 17.52 -0.98 19.59
C ALA A 879 16.35 -0.02 19.75
N ALA A 880 16.44 0.83 20.78
CA ALA A 880 15.42 1.85 21.03
C ALA A 880 15.30 2.78 19.82
N PRO A 881 14.07 3.13 19.40
CA PRO A 881 13.89 4.06 18.30
C PRO A 881 14.55 5.38 18.66
N THR A 882 15.32 5.91 17.72
CA THR A 882 15.96 7.22 17.84
C THR A 882 14.93 8.32 18.07
N ALA A 883 15.36 9.46 18.61
CA ALA A 883 14.46 10.60 18.80
C ALA A 883 13.81 11.03 17.47
N GLU A 884 14.52 10.90 16.35
CA GLU A 884 14.03 11.17 14.99
C GLU A 884 12.88 10.23 14.58
N GLU A 885 13.06 8.91 14.72
CA GLU A 885 12.03 7.91 14.40
C GLU A 885 10.75 8.13 15.24
N GLN A 886 10.92 8.48 16.52
CA GLN A 886 9.79 8.80 17.40
C GLN A 886 9.06 10.09 16.97
N LEU A 887 9.81 11.10 16.51
CA LEU A 887 9.25 12.35 15.98
C LEU A 887 8.48 12.14 14.69
N ILE A 888 9.00 11.32 13.77
CA ILE A 888 8.33 10.94 12.53
C ILE A 888 6.96 10.32 12.85
N ALA A 889 6.93 9.33 13.75
CA ALA A 889 5.69 8.67 14.14
C ALA A 889 4.67 9.65 14.77
N MET A 890 5.14 10.57 15.62
CA MET A 890 4.30 11.62 16.20
C MET A 890 3.76 12.59 15.14
N ILE A 891 4.60 13.03 14.19
CA ILE A 891 4.20 13.92 13.09
C ILE A 891 3.12 13.24 12.24
N GLN A 892 3.31 11.97 11.87
CA GLN A 892 2.32 11.18 11.13
C GLN A 892 0.99 11.08 11.87
N ALA A 893 1.01 10.85 13.19
CA ALA A 893 -0.20 10.76 14.00
C ALA A 893 -0.99 12.08 14.05
N LYS A 894 -0.30 13.24 14.03
CA LYS A 894 -0.92 14.56 14.05
C LYS A 894 -1.20 15.14 12.66
N ALA A 895 -0.56 14.63 11.61
CA ALA A 895 -0.64 15.10 10.23
C ALA A 895 -2.07 15.36 9.71
N PRO A 896 -3.08 14.47 9.94
CA PRO A 896 -4.43 14.69 9.41
C PRO A 896 -5.09 15.99 9.90
N ARG A 897 -4.67 16.49 11.06
CA ARG A 897 -5.17 17.76 11.62
C ARG A 897 -4.19 18.89 11.36
N ALA A 898 -2.88 18.63 11.49
CA ALA A 898 -1.84 19.64 11.34
C ALA A 898 -1.73 20.18 9.90
N ALA A 899 -1.98 19.33 8.88
CA ALA A 899 -1.90 19.71 7.47
C ALA A 899 -2.96 20.71 6.99
N LEU A 900 -3.85 21.16 7.89
CA LEU A 900 -4.91 22.13 7.58
C LEU A 900 -4.65 23.54 8.16
N ASN A 901 -3.54 23.72 8.90
CA ASN A 901 -3.39 24.84 9.83
C ASN A 901 -2.31 25.88 9.47
N HIS A 902 -1.42 25.62 8.50
CA HIS A 902 -0.20 26.43 8.33
C HIS A 902 -0.24 27.44 7.18
N GLU A 903 -1.42 27.70 6.60
CA GLU A 903 -1.63 28.68 5.51
C GLU A 903 -0.48 28.79 4.49
N LYS A 904 0.16 29.96 4.38
CA LYS A 904 1.24 30.27 3.43
C LYS A 904 2.64 30.01 3.99
N LYS A 905 2.76 29.36 5.15
CA LYS A 905 4.06 29.13 5.79
C LYS A 905 4.84 28.07 5.01
N LYS A 906 6.13 28.32 4.84
CA LYS A 906 7.02 27.48 4.04
C LYS A 906 8.31 27.18 4.79
N ILE A 907 8.88 26.00 4.52
CA ILE A 907 10.22 25.59 4.94
C ILE A 907 10.90 24.99 3.71
N ALA A 908 12.15 25.39 3.44
CA ALA A 908 12.91 24.97 2.25
C ALA A 908 12.17 25.16 0.90
N GLY A 909 11.33 26.20 0.80
CA GLY A 909 10.57 26.52 -0.42
C GLY A 909 9.19 25.85 -0.53
N SER A 910 8.91 24.83 0.28
CA SER A 910 7.69 24.01 0.24
C SER A 910 6.72 24.38 1.35
N TYR A 911 5.40 24.25 1.12
CA TYR A 911 4.41 24.60 2.15
C TYR A 911 4.44 23.59 3.30
N LEU A 912 4.30 24.08 4.52
CA LEU A 912 4.31 23.23 5.70
C LEU A 912 3.17 22.20 5.71
N ASN A 913 2.04 22.51 5.08
CA ASN A 913 0.94 21.57 4.91
C ASN A 913 1.31 20.36 4.02
N ASP A 914 2.21 20.54 3.03
CA ASP A 914 2.66 19.47 2.13
C ASP A 914 3.69 18.57 2.82
N TRP A 915 4.55 19.17 3.66
CA TRP A 915 5.56 18.47 4.45
C TRP A 915 5.00 17.38 5.37
N PHE A 916 3.73 17.43 5.78
CA PHE A 916 3.14 16.36 6.60
C PHE A 916 2.95 15.04 5.84
N ALA A 917 3.01 15.06 4.50
CA ALA A 917 3.05 13.85 3.70
C ALA A 917 4.46 13.21 3.65
N ASP A 918 5.50 13.95 4.04
CA ASP A 918 6.90 13.51 4.09
C ASP A 918 7.57 13.99 5.41
N PRO A 919 7.28 13.32 6.54
CA PRO A 919 7.83 13.70 7.85
C PRO A 919 9.36 13.66 7.90
N ASP A 920 9.99 12.68 7.24
CA ASP A 920 11.45 12.56 7.14
C ASP A 920 12.04 13.80 6.44
N GLY A 921 11.48 14.16 5.28
CA GLY A 921 11.86 15.37 4.57
C GLY A 921 11.60 16.65 5.36
N LEU A 922 10.51 16.71 6.14
CA LEU A 922 10.21 17.84 7.03
C LEU A 922 11.27 18.00 8.11
N LEU A 923 11.70 16.92 8.77
CA LEU A 923 12.74 16.98 9.80
C LEU A 923 14.10 17.39 9.20
N ALA A 924 14.45 16.85 8.04
CA ALA A 924 15.64 17.27 7.30
C ALA A 924 15.60 18.78 6.99
N ALA A 925 14.50 19.26 6.39
CA ALA A 925 14.31 20.67 6.06
C ALA A 925 14.32 21.58 7.30
N LEU A 926 13.76 21.12 8.43
CA LEU A 926 13.79 21.84 9.71
C LEU A 926 15.20 21.95 10.28
N SER A 927 15.98 20.86 10.26
CA SER A 927 17.35 20.83 10.78
C SER A 927 18.32 21.73 10.02
N GLU A 928 18.04 21.97 8.73
CA GLU A 928 18.81 22.89 7.87
C GLU A 928 18.29 24.34 7.90
N SER A 929 17.16 24.61 8.57
CA SER A 929 16.51 25.92 8.61
C SER A 929 16.92 26.79 9.80
N GLU A 930 16.52 28.06 9.80
CA GLU A 930 16.70 28.97 10.94
C GLU A 930 15.81 28.64 12.17
N TRP A 931 14.91 27.66 12.07
CA TRP A 931 14.00 27.29 13.15
C TRP A 931 14.64 26.40 14.21
N ILE A 932 15.66 25.65 13.81
CA ILE A 932 16.40 24.71 14.66
C ILE A 932 17.85 25.17 14.72
N THR A 933 18.39 25.23 15.94
CA THR A 933 19.83 25.33 16.17
C THR A 933 20.32 23.91 16.50
N PRO A 934 20.96 23.19 15.55
CA PRO A 934 21.43 21.82 15.79
C PRO A 934 22.26 21.70 17.07
N GLY A 935 21.85 20.81 17.96
CA GLY A 935 22.48 20.59 19.26
C GLY A 935 22.02 21.51 20.39
N ASP A 936 21.31 22.61 20.11
CA ASP A 936 20.87 23.58 21.11
C ASP A 936 19.35 23.84 21.07
N PRO A 937 18.56 23.09 21.86
CA PRO A 937 17.13 23.30 21.97
C PRO A 937 16.75 24.62 22.65
N ALA A 938 17.64 25.24 23.43
CA ALA A 938 17.34 26.49 24.12
C ALA A 938 17.41 27.69 23.16
N ASP A 939 18.31 27.63 22.18
CA ASP A 939 18.47 28.66 21.14
C ASP A 939 17.56 28.46 19.90
N SER A 940 17.00 27.25 19.75
CA SER A 940 16.09 26.91 18.64
C SER A 940 14.79 27.72 18.68
N ARG A 941 14.49 28.45 17.59
CA ARG A 941 13.32 29.35 17.48
C ARG A 941 11.99 28.61 17.52
N LEU A 942 11.96 27.32 17.14
CA LEU A 942 10.76 26.46 17.19
C LEU A 942 10.03 26.58 18.54
N PHE A 943 10.75 26.58 19.66
CA PHE A 943 10.13 26.60 20.99
C PHE A 943 9.45 27.93 21.36
N ARG A 944 9.73 29.02 20.63
CA ARG A 944 8.95 30.26 20.76
C ARG A 944 7.55 30.10 20.20
N LEU A 945 7.38 29.27 19.16
CA LEU A 945 6.06 28.95 18.62
C LEU A 945 5.26 28.08 19.59
N LEU A 946 5.92 27.21 20.36
CA LEU A 946 5.29 26.34 21.35
C LEU A 946 5.00 27.04 22.70
N GLY A 947 5.52 28.26 22.88
CA GLY A 947 5.35 29.06 24.09
C GLY A 947 3.90 29.51 24.32
N TRP A 948 3.59 30.00 25.52
CA TRP A 948 2.23 30.44 25.92
C TRP A 948 1.59 31.46 24.96
N ASP A 949 2.40 32.36 24.41
CA ASP A 949 2.00 33.42 23.47
C ASP A 949 2.25 33.04 22.00
N GLY A 950 2.71 31.81 21.74
CA GLY A 950 3.04 31.30 20.42
C GLY A 950 1.83 30.62 19.74
N PRO A 951 1.79 30.62 18.40
CA PRO A 951 0.67 30.06 17.64
C PRO A 951 0.51 28.53 17.80
N MET A 952 1.54 27.85 18.28
CA MET A 952 1.53 26.40 18.48
C MET A 952 1.41 26.02 19.97
N TYR A 953 0.92 26.94 20.81
CA TYR A 953 0.69 26.65 22.23
C TYR A 953 -0.23 25.45 22.40
N LYS A 954 0.18 24.49 23.24
CA LYS A 954 -0.56 23.23 23.55
C LYS A 954 -0.86 22.32 22.35
N VAL A 955 -0.21 22.53 21.20
CA VAL A 955 -0.26 21.58 20.08
C VAL A 955 0.46 20.27 20.45
N PHE A 956 1.55 20.38 21.20
CA PHE A 956 2.32 19.26 21.74
C PHE A 956 2.13 19.13 23.26
N SER A 957 2.15 17.89 23.75
CA SER A 957 2.26 17.60 25.19
C SER A 957 3.65 17.94 25.72
N ASP A 958 3.83 17.90 27.04
CA ASP A 958 5.13 18.18 27.66
C ASP A 958 6.17 17.09 27.26
N GLU A 959 5.73 15.83 27.16
CA GLU A 959 6.55 14.70 26.67
C GLU A 959 6.93 14.87 25.19
N GLU A 960 5.97 15.23 24.34
CA GLU A 960 6.20 15.49 22.91
C GLU A 960 7.14 16.70 22.70
N THR A 961 7.05 17.69 23.59
CA THR A 961 7.95 18.86 23.57
C THR A 961 9.36 18.47 23.98
N GLU A 962 9.53 17.58 24.96
CA GLU A 962 10.86 17.06 25.32
C GLU A 962 11.46 16.21 24.20
N LEU A 963 10.64 15.42 23.50
CA LEU A 963 11.09 14.65 22.34
C LEU A 963 11.69 15.56 21.23
N TRP A 964 11.05 16.70 20.94
CA TRP A 964 11.63 17.73 20.06
C TRP A 964 13.00 18.20 20.57
N ARG A 965 13.18 18.39 21.88
CA ARG A 965 14.46 18.80 22.46
C ARG A 965 15.51 17.70 22.32
N GLU A 966 15.15 16.44 22.56
CA GLU A 966 16.06 15.30 22.43
C GLU A 966 16.58 15.14 21.01
N TRP A 967 15.71 15.23 20.01
CA TRP A 967 16.13 15.20 18.61
C TRP A 967 17.05 16.37 18.26
N ILE A 968 16.73 17.60 18.69
CA ILE A 968 17.63 18.74 18.46
C ILE A 968 18.99 18.50 19.13
N ARG A 969 19.03 17.95 20.35
CA ARG A 969 20.30 17.59 21.01
C ARG A 969 21.05 16.51 20.23
N SER A 970 20.37 15.51 19.65
CA SER A 970 21.04 14.45 18.88
C SER A 970 21.73 14.98 17.62
N LEU A 971 21.29 16.12 17.08
CA LEU A 971 21.99 16.80 15.97
C LEU A 971 23.38 17.33 16.35
N SER A 972 23.74 17.40 17.64
CA SER A 972 25.06 17.91 18.10
C SER A 972 26.26 17.05 17.66
N GLY A 973 26.04 15.77 17.34
CA GLY A 973 27.06 14.86 16.79
C GLY A 973 27.18 14.89 15.27
N GLU A 974 26.14 15.37 14.58
CA GLU A 974 26.13 15.57 13.13
C GLU A 974 26.29 17.05 12.82
N ARG A 975 27.46 17.62 13.12
CA ARG A 975 27.92 18.70 12.25
C ARG A 975 28.32 18.04 10.94
N LYS A 976 27.34 17.66 10.08
CA LYS A 976 27.63 17.49 8.66
C LYS A 976 28.35 18.78 8.29
N GLU A 977 29.65 18.69 8.02
CA GLU A 977 30.41 19.83 7.55
C GLU A 977 29.54 20.46 6.47
N ARG A 978 29.18 21.75 6.63
CA ARG A 978 28.42 22.44 5.60
C ARG A 978 29.15 22.14 4.31
N ARG A 979 28.50 21.38 3.43
CA ARG A 979 29.12 20.86 2.22
C ARG A 979 29.88 22.00 1.57
N THR A 980 31.20 21.85 1.42
CA THR A 980 32.01 22.86 0.77
C THR A 980 31.69 22.77 -0.72
N TYR A 981 30.99 23.78 -1.24
CA TYR A 981 30.65 23.85 -2.65
C TYR A 981 31.85 24.34 -3.45
N SER A 982 32.19 23.64 -4.53
CA SER A 982 33.13 24.13 -5.53
C SER A 982 32.62 25.43 -6.18
N PRO A 983 33.48 26.21 -6.86
CA PRO A 983 33.04 27.39 -7.60
C PRO A 983 31.92 27.09 -8.60
N LEU A 984 31.99 25.95 -9.31
CA LEU A 984 30.94 25.50 -10.22
C LEU A 984 29.63 25.18 -9.49
N GLU A 985 29.68 24.39 -8.40
CA GLU A 985 28.47 24.04 -7.65
C GLU A 985 27.80 25.27 -7.01
N SER A 986 28.60 26.21 -6.50
CA SER A 986 28.10 27.48 -5.96
C SER A 986 27.43 28.31 -7.05
N MET A 987 28.01 28.32 -8.25
CA MET A 987 27.46 29.03 -9.41
C MET A 987 26.18 28.40 -9.94
N VAL A 988 26.09 27.06 -9.96
CA VAL A 988 24.86 26.34 -10.33
C VAL A 988 23.75 26.66 -9.36
N LEU A 989 24.02 26.65 -8.05
CA LEU A 989 23.06 27.02 -7.02
C LEU A 989 22.60 28.48 -7.19
N LEU A 990 23.52 29.39 -7.49
CA LEU A 990 23.19 30.79 -7.79
C LEU A 990 22.33 30.94 -9.06
N ALA A 991 22.66 30.22 -10.13
CA ALA A 991 21.88 30.19 -11.36
C ALA A 991 20.46 29.61 -11.13
N ASP A 992 20.34 28.57 -10.31
CA ASP A 992 19.06 28.03 -9.88
C ASP A 992 18.27 29.03 -9.01
N ALA A 993 18.93 29.81 -8.16
CA ALA A 993 18.30 30.87 -7.38
C ALA A 993 17.83 32.06 -8.24
N VAL A 994 18.53 32.36 -9.34
CA VAL A 994 18.06 33.31 -10.36
C VAL A 994 16.78 32.80 -11.01
N ARG A 995 16.75 31.51 -11.39
CA ARG A 995 15.57 30.85 -11.98
C ARG A 995 14.37 30.81 -11.03
N ALA A 996 14.64 30.61 -9.75
CA ALA A 996 13.67 30.58 -8.66
C ALA A 996 12.94 31.92 -8.42
N ARG A 997 13.56 33.05 -8.79
CA ARG A 997 13.04 34.41 -8.58
C ARG A 997 13.31 35.28 -9.82
N PRO A 998 12.66 34.98 -10.95
CA PRO A 998 12.95 35.65 -12.20
C PRO A 998 12.49 37.12 -12.21
N ASP A 999 11.66 37.55 -11.24
CA ASP A 999 11.08 38.90 -11.15
C ASP A 999 12.10 40.04 -11.33
N ALA A 1000 13.33 39.87 -10.82
CA ALA A 1000 14.41 40.85 -10.96
C ALA A 1000 14.94 40.98 -12.40
N PHE A 1001 14.74 39.95 -13.22
CA PHE A 1001 15.24 39.82 -14.60
C PHE A 1001 14.14 40.00 -15.65
N LEU A 1002 12.86 40.02 -15.26
CA LEU A 1002 11.71 40.16 -16.17
C LEU A 1002 11.65 41.53 -16.88
N SER A 1003 12.23 42.57 -16.28
CA SER A 1003 12.32 43.91 -16.88
C SER A 1003 13.54 44.13 -17.78
N ASP A 1004 14.42 43.12 -17.90
CA ASP A 1004 15.64 43.24 -18.68
C ASP A 1004 15.37 43.02 -20.18
N ALA A 1005 15.40 44.10 -20.95
CA ALA A 1005 15.13 44.08 -22.38
C ALA A 1005 16.32 43.56 -23.24
N ARG A 1006 17.46 43.24 -22.63
CA ARG A 1006 18.64 42.70 -23.35
C ARG A 1006 18.36 41.28 -23.86
N THR A 1007 19.05 40.88 -24.92
CA THR A 1007 19.06 39.51 -25.43
C THR A 1007 20.42 38.86 -25.20
N LEU A 1008 20.43 37.53 -25.07
CA LEU A 1008 21.62 36.70 -25.10
C LEU A 1008 21.49 35.65 -26.20
N VAL A 1009 22.61 35.29 -26.80
CA VAL A 1009 22.81 34.21 -27.77
C VAL A 1009 23.43 33.03 -27.03
N GLY A 1010 22.84 31.85 -27.13
CA GLY A 1010 23.37 30.65 -26.48
C GLY A 1010 22.86 29.36 -27.13
N PRO A 1011 23.42 28.21 -26.75
CA PRO A 1011 22.94 26.91 -27.22
C PRO A 1011 21.50 26.66 -26.78
N GLN A 1012 20.67 26.17 -27.69
CA GLN A 1012 19.27 25.85 -27.43
C GLN A 1012 19.21 24.75 -26.36
N PRO A 1013 18.44 24.94 -25.28
CA PRO A 1013 18.20 23.90 -24.29
C PRO A 1013 17.72 22.61 -24.97
N GLY A 1014 18.43 21.50 -24.74
CA GLY A 1014 18.13 20.19 -25.35
C GLY A 1014 18.72 19.96 -26.75
N ASN A 1015 19.32 20.96 -27.39
CA ASN A 1015 20.05 20.82 -28.66
C ASN A 1015 21.29 21.74 -28.68
N PRO A 1016 22.43 21.28 -28.10
CA PRO A 1016 23.61 22.12 -27.91
C PRO A 1016 24.28 22.58 -29.21
N ASP A 1017 23.99 21.91 -30.33
CA ASP A 1017 24.54 22.25 -31.66
C ASP A 1017 23.81 23.41 -32.35
N HIS A 1018 22.70 23.90 -31.78
CA HIS A 1018 21.91 24.98 -32.35
C HIS A 1018 21.90 26.21 -31.46
N LEU A 1019 22.30 27.38 -31.99
CA LEU A 1019 22.30 28.64 -31.24
C LEU A 1019 20.98 29.40 -31.43
N VAL A 1020 20.46 29.95 -30.34
CA VAL A 1020 19.26 30.81 -30.34
C VAL A 1020 19.55 32.14 -29.67
N GLU A 1021 18.95 33.22 -30.17
CA GLU A 1021 18.96 34.54 -29.51
C GLU A 1021 17.62 34.76 -28.81
N ARG A 1022 17.65 34.99 -27.50
CA ARG A 1022 16.46 35.14 -26.66
C ARG A 1022 16.66 36.22 -25.59
N PRO A 1023 15.59 36.84 -25.08
CA PRO A 1023 15.68 37.82 -23.99
C PRO A 1023 16.36 37.25 -22.74
N VAL A 1024 17.04 38.10 -21.96
CA VAL A 1024 17.66 37.75 -20.66
C VAL A 1024 16.66 37.05 -19.74
N ALA A 1025 15.43 37.57 -19.67
CA ALA A 1025 14.33 36.95 -18.93
C ALA A 1025 14.03 35.50 -19.36
N TRP A 1026 14.17 35.18 -20.64
CA TRP A 1026 13.96 33.83 -21.15
C TRP A 1026 15.10 32.90 -20.75
N TRP A 1027 16.35 33.38 -20.78
CA TRP A 1027 17.53 32.63 -20.34
C TRP A 1027 17.56 32.38 -18.85
N ALA A 1028 17.16 33.36 -18.04
CA ALA A 1028 17.02 33.23 -16.58
C ALA A 1028 16.07 32.08 -16.17
N LEU A 1029 15.16 31.67 -17.06
CA LEU A 1029 14.23 30.56 -16.85
C LEU A 1029 14.76 29.19 -17.31
N GLN A 1030 15.90 29.14 -18.00
CA GLN A 1030 16.47 27.89 -18.51
C GLN A 1030 17.26 27.12 -17.44
N PRO A 1031 17.49 25.80 -17.62
CA PRO A 1031 18.35 25.03 -16.71
C PRO A 1031 19.72 25.69 -16.53
N ALA A 1032 20.29 25.62 -15.33
CA ALA A 1032 21.55 26.28 -14.97
C ALA A 1032 22.66 26.08 -16.01
N ALA A 1033 22.81 24.87 -16.56
CA ALA A 1033 23.79 24.60 -17.61
C ALA A 1033 23.57 25.43 -18.89
N ALA A 1034 22.33 25.58 -19.34
CA ALA A 1034 21.99 26.34 -20.54
C ALA A 1034 22.08 27.86 -20.29
N LEU A 1035 21.65 28.33 -19.11
CA LEU A 1035 21.82 29.73 -18.71
C LEU A 1035 23.29 30.10 -18.62
N LEU A 1036 24.10 29.33 -17.89
CA LEU A 1036 25.52 29.59 -17.72
C LEU A 1036 26.24 29.54 -19.08
N ALA A 1037 25.93 28.56 -19.93
CA ALA A 1037 26.48 28.47 -21.28
C ALA A 1037 26.12 29.68 -22.15
N ALA A 1038 24.90 30.23 -22.02
CA ALA A 1038 24.50 31.44 -22.72
C ALA A 1038 25.22 32.68 -22.18
N VAL A 1039 25.28 32.87 -20.86
CA VAL A 1039 25.93 34.05 -20.24
C VAL A 1039 27.44 34.07 -20.52
N THR A 1040 28.08 32.90 -20.65
CA THR A 1040 29.51 32.78 -21.04
C THR A 1040 29.72 32.71 -22.55
N HIS A 1041 28.66 32.74 -23.37
CA HIS A 1041 28.79 32.52 -24.80
C HIS A 1041 29.55 33.68 -25.47
N PRO A 1042 30.58 33.42 -26.31
CA PRO A 1042 31.40 34.47 -26.92
C PRO A 1042 30.62 35.50 -27.74
N ALA A 1043 29.47 35.11 -28.31
CA ALA A 1043 28.62 36.00 -29.11
C ALA A 1043 27.92 37.11 -28.30
N ASN A 1044 27.92 37.04 -26.96
CA ASN A 1044 27.26 38.02 -26.10
C ASN A 1044 28.16 39.17 -25.64
N ALA A 1045 29.46 39.11 -25.92
CA ALA A 1045 30.34 40.25 -25.71
C ALA A 1045 29.99 41.37 -26.73
N THR A 1046 29.63 42.56 -26.24
CA THR A 1046 29.28 43.70 -27.11
C THR A 1046 30.50 44.19 -27.92
N ALA A 1047 30.38 44.20 -29.26
CA ALA A 1047 31.38 44.45 -30.32
C ALA A 1047 32.27 45.72 -30.15
N GLY A 1048 33.53 45.89 -30.61
CA GLY A 1048 34.45 45.36 -31.66
C GLY A 1048 35.22 46.58 -32.27
N PRO A 1049 36.18 46.52 -33.24
CA PRO A 1049 37.19 45.54 -33.65
C PRO A 1049 38.66 46.11 -33.70
N ALA A 1050 39.67 45.25 -33.82
CA ALA A 1050 40.89 45.53 -34.61
C ALA A 1050 41.56 44.21 -34.98
N GLU A 1051 41.72 43.93 -36.27
CA GLU A 1051 42.65 42.90 -36.73
C GLU A 1051 44.04 43.19 -36.13
N GLY A 1052 44.52 42.30 -35.27
CA GLY A 1052 45.89 42.31 -34.76
C GLY A 1052 46.11 42.69 -33.29
N ALA A 1053 45.08 42.81 -32.45
CA ALA A 1053 45.25 42.97 -31.00
C ALA A 1053 44.95 41.67 -30.23
N GLU A 1054 45.83 41.29 -29.30
CA GLU A 1054 45.67 40.13 -28.41
C GLU A 1054 44.33 40.18 -27.67
N HIS A 1055 43.59 39.05 -27.67
CA HIS A 1055 42.34 38.90 -26.93
C HIS A 1055 42.59 39.09 -25.43
N THR A 1056 42.18 40.23 -24.88
CA THR A 1056 42.11 40.40 -23.43
C THR A 1056 40.77 39.81 -22.95
N PRO A 1057 40.76 38.90 -21.96
CA PRO A 1057 39.54 38.20 -21.51
C PRO A 1057 38.52 39.07 -20.74
N THR A 1058 38.65 40.40 -20.79
CA THR A 1058 37.86 41.34 -19.99
C THR A 1058 36.45 41.62 -20.51
N ALA A 1059 36.17 41.45 -21.81
CA ALA A 1059 34.85 41.78 -22.37
C ALA A 1059 33.73 40.77 -21.98
N GLY A 1060 34.08 39.51 -21.71
CA GLY A 1060 33.12 38.50 -21.24
C GLY A 1060 32.69 38.71 -19.77
N LEU A 1061 33.55 39.36 -18.98
CA LEU A 1061 33.32 39.64 -17.56
C LEU A 1061 32.23 40.69 -17.34
N GLU A 1062 32.15 41.69 -18.22
CA GLU A 1062 31.13 42.75 -18.10
C GLU A 1062 29.70 42.21 -18.27
N VAL A 1063 29.50 41.18 -19.10
CA VAL A 1063 28.18 40.55 -19.30
C VAL A 1063 27.80 39.68 -18.10
N ILE A 1064 28.75 38.90 -17.58
CA ILE A 1064 28.57 38.09 -16.37
C ILE A 1064 28.26 38.99 -15.17
N ASP A 1065 29.07 40.02 -14.95
CA ASP A 1065 28.89 40.97 -13.84
C ASP A 1065 27.58 41.75 -13.98
N ALA A 1066 27.23 42.22 -15.19
CA ALA A 1066 25.98 42.96 -15.42
C ALA A 1066 24.73 42.07 -15.35
N PHE A 1067 24.84 40.76 -15.58
CA PHE A 1067 23.75 39.82 -15.36
C PHE A 1067 23.57 39.56 -13.86
N PHE A 1068 24.63 39.16 -13.16
CA PHE A 1068 24.54 38.78 -11.74
C PHE A 1068 24.53 39.97 -10.75
N ALA A 1069 24.80 41.20 -11.19
CA ALA A 1069 24.54 42.40 -10.37
C ALA A 1069 23.06 42.50 -9.96
N GLN A 1070 22.12 42.11 -10.84
CA GLN A 1070 20.69 42.06 -10.52
C GLN A 1070 20.38 40.98 -9.47
N ALA A 1071 21.13 39.87 -9.46
CA ALA A 1071 21.02 38.82 -8.45
C ALA A 1071 21.50 39.27 -7.06
N GLU A 1072 22.55 40.10 -7.01
CA GLU A 1072 23.05 40.71 -5.77
C GLU A 1072 22.03 41.71 -5.20
N ASP A 1073 21.47 42.60 -6.04
CA ASP A 1073 20.46 43.58 -5.62
C ASP A 1073 19.17 42.91 -5.10
N ALA A 1074 18.83 41.73 -5.64
CA ALA A 1074 17.71 40.90 -5.21
C ALA A 1074 18.01 40.05 -3.94
N ARG A 1075 19.22 40.17 -3.35
CA ARG A 1075 19.67 39.44 -2.16
C ARG A 1075 19.58 37.91 -2.27
N LEU A 1076 19.78 37.35 -3.47
CA LEU A 1076 19.61 35.92 -3.72
C LEU A 1076 20.59 35.03 -2.94
N ALA A 1077 21.74 35.56 -2.50
CA ALA A 1077 22.68 34.84 -1.63
C ALA A 1077 22.04 34.34 -0.31
N ASN A 1078 20.97 34.98 0.17
CA ASN A 1078 20.26 34.54 1.38
C ASN A 1078 19.50 33.22 1.20
N ASP A 1079 19.24 32.83 -0.05
CA ASP A 1079 18.50 31.62 -0.39
C ASP A 1079 19.44 30.45 -0.75
N LEU A 1080 20.75 30.70 -0.76
CA LEU A 1080 21.76 29.71 -1.11
C LEU A 1080 22.30 29.03 0.15
N PRO A 1081 22.62 27.72 0.09
CA PRO A 1081 23.31 27.03 1.18
C PRO A 1081 24.81 27.42 1.25
N VAL A 1082 25.25 28.46 0.52
CA VAL A 1082 26.62 28.95 0.42
C VAL A 1082 26.75 30.25 1.23
N THR A 1083 27.78 30.40 2.06
CA THR A 1083 27.98 31.60 2.91
C THR A 1083 28.65 32.78 2.21
N LYS A 1084 28.72 32.76 0.88
CA LYS A 1084 29.42 33.75 0.05
C LYS A 1084 28.41 34.73 -0.55
N THR A 1085 28.82 35.98 -0.79
CA THR A 1085 27.96 36.95 -1.50
C THR A 1085 27.79 36.54 -2.96
N VAL A 1086 26.80 37.09 -3.68
CA VAL A 1086 26.64 36.77 -5.11
C VAL A 1086 27.90 37.18 -5.87
N ARG A 1087 28.48 38.34 -5.54
CA ARG A 1087 29.76 38.82 -6.07
C ARG A 1087 30.91 37.84 -5.82
N ASP A 1088 31.03 37.30 -4.61
CA ASP A 1088 32.10 36.34 -4.29
C ASP A 1088 31.91 35.02 -5.04
N ILE A 1089 30.67 34.52 -5.15
CA ILE A 1089 30.35 33.29 -5.90
C ILE A 1089 30.71 33.45 -7.40
N VAL A 1090 30.30 34.57 -7.99
CA VAL A 1090 30.59 34.89 -9.40
C VAL A 1090 32.09 35.09 -9.61
N GLY A 1091 32.75 35.80 -8.70
CA GLY A 1091 34.21 36.02 -8.73
C GLY A 1091 35.01 34.72 -8.69
N ASP A 1092 34.68 33.82 -7.77
CA ASP A 1092 35.34 32.51 -7.66
C ASP A 1092 35.11 31.64 -8.90
N TRP A 1093 33.90 31.68 -9.46
CA TRP A 1093 33.55 30.93 -10.67
C TRP A 1093 34.28 31.47 -11.91
N VAL A 1094 34.39 32.79 -12.02
CA VAL A 1094 35.18 33.49 -13.03
C VAL A 1094 36.66 33.13 -12.92
N GLU A 1095 37.25 33.19 -11.72
CA GLU A 1095 38.65 32.86 -11.48
C GLU A 1095 38.96 31.39 -11.81
N ALA A 1096 37.98 30.50 -11.59
CA ALA A 1096 38.05 29.10 -11.98
C ALA A 1096 37.90 28.86 -13.50
N GLY A 1097 37.77 29.91 -14.31
CA GLY A 1097 37.68 29.82 -15.78
C GLY A 1097 36.27 29.62 -16.32
N CYS A 1098 35.24 30.02 -15.56
CA CYS A 1098 33.82 29.84 -15.89
C CYS A 1098 33.47 28.39 -16.30
N PRO A 1099 33.81 27.38 -15.49
CA PRO A 1099 33.49 26.00 -15.81
C PRO A 1099 31.97 25.83 -15.96
N LEU A 1100 31.54 24.98 -16.89
CA LEU A 1100 30.12 24.66 -17.10
C LEU A 1100 29.78 23.31 -16.45
N PRO A 1101 28.52 23.08 -16.02
CA PRO A 1101 28.10 21.80 -15.44
C PRO A 1101 28.22 20.67 -16.46
N ASP A 1102 28.75 19.51 -16.05
CA ASP A 1102 28.59 18.28 -16.83
C ASP A 1102 27.09 17.99 -16.99
N THR A 1103 26.68 17.56 -18.17
CA THR A 1103 25.27 17.25 -18.47
C THR A 1103 24.78 15.94 -17.83
N ALA A 1104 25.60 15.30 -16.99
CA ALA A 1104 25.26 14.11 -16.21
C ALA A 1104 24.75 14.47 -14.80
N VAL A 1105 23.57 13.98 -14.44
CA VAL A 1105 22.83 14.35 -13.22
C VAL A 1105 23.36 13.60 -11.97
N PRO A 1106 23.53 14.27 -10.80
CA PRO A 1106 23.95 13.61 -9.57
C PRO A 1106 22.95 12.56 -9.05
N THR A 1107 23.48 11.53 -8.40
CA THR A 1107 22.82 10.25 -8.06
C THR A 1107 21.97 10.26 -6.77
N SER A 1108 21.91 11.35 -6.01
CA SER A 1108 21.19 11.36 -4.72
C SER A 1108 20.52 12.69 -4.40
N ARG A 1109 19.40 12.96 -5.07
CA ARG A 1109 18.37 13.86 -4.54
C ARG A 1109 17.01 13.22 -4.75
N VAL A 1110 16.52 12.57 -3.70
CA VAL A 1110 15.08 12.36 -3.53
C VAL A 1110 14.51 13.75 -3.31
N SER A 1111 13.57 14.15 -4.13
CA SER A 1111 12.92 15.44 -3.99
C SER A 1111 11.43 15.18 -4.11
N LEU A 1112 10.76 15.36 -2.97
CA LEU A 1112 9.32 15.40 -2.84
C LEU A 1112 8.96 16.85 -2.54
N SER A 1113 8.21 17.46 -3.47
CA SER A 1113 7.66 18.81 -3.35
C SER A 1113 8.69 19.95 -3.24
N THR A 1114 9.17 20.46 -4.37
CA THR A 1114 9.59 21.87 -4.42
C THR A 1114 8.60 22.62 -5.30
N ALA A 1115 7.78 23.48 -4.68
CA ALA A 1115 6.87 24.37 -5.38
C ALA A 1115 7.35 25.83 -5.22
N GLN A 1116 7.98 26.39 -6.25
CA GLN A 1116 8.31 27.81 -6.31
C GLN A 1116 7.43 28.58 -7.31
N ALA A 1117 7.58 29.90 -7.29
CA ALA A 1117 6.51 30.84 -7.62
C ALA A 1117 6.38 31.13 -9.12
N VAL A 1118 5.15 31.07 -9.65
CA VAL A 1118 4.78 31.75 -10.91
C VAL A 1118 4.33 33.18 -10.62
N THR A 1119 4.78 34.06 -11.51
CA THR A 1119 4.90 35.52 -11.46
C THR A 1119 3.73 36.28 -12.12
N ASP A 1120 2.63 35.62 -12.47
CA ASP A 1120 1.43 36.33 -12.95
C ASP A 1120 0.46 36.63 -11.80
N ALA A 1121 0.22 37.93 -11.55
CA ALA A 1121 -0.77 38.41 -10.60
C ALA A 1121 -2.22 38.05 -10.99
N ASP A 1122 -2.45 37.62 -12.25
CA ASP A 1122 -3.78 37.45 -12.84
C ASP A 1122 -4.14 36.00 -13.25
N SER A 1123 -3.39 34.97 -12.81
CA SER A 1123 -3.74 33.57 -13.13
C SER A 1123 -4.92 33.05 -12.27
N PRO A 1124 -6.09 32.73 -12.85
CA PRO A 1124 -7.27 32.25 -12.12
C PRO A 1124 -7.15 30.79 -11.63
N LEU A 1125 -6.09 30.08 -12.00
CA LEU A 1125 -5.86 28.66 -11.65
C LEU A 1125 -4.80 28.46 -10.56
N ARG A 1126 -4.48 29.50 -9.78
CA ARG A 1126 -3.52 29.34 -8.69
C ARG A 1126 -4.19 28.65 -7.49
N LEU A 1127 -3.72 27.44 -7.19
CA LEU A 1127 -3.72 26.90 -5.82
C LEU A 1127 -2.99 27.90 -4.91
N ARG A 1128 -3.75 28.68 -4.15
CA ARG A 1128 -3.31 29.21 -2.87
C ARG A 1128 -4.06 28.38 -1.82
N ILE A 1129 -3.40 27.36 -1.28
CA ILE A 1129 -3.89 26.73 -0.06
C ILE A 1129 -3.66 27.76 1.05
N GLN A 1130 -4.74 28.42 1.46
CA GLN A 1130 -4.81 29.12 2.73
C GLN A 1130 -5.54 28.15 3.67
N GLY A 1131 -4.89 27.70 4.74
CA GLY A 1131 -5.56 27.01 5.83
C GLY A 1131 -6.65 27.92 6.43
N MET A 1132 -7.60 27.35 7.18
CA MET A 1132 -8.72 28.13 7.74
C MET A 1132 -8.36 28.98 8.98
N GLY A 1133 -7.08 29.11 9.33
CA GLY A 1133 -6.65 29.49 10.68
C GLY A 1133 -5.99 30.86 10.82
N THR A 1134 -6.79 31.85 11.25
CA THR A 1134 -6.34 32.88 12.21
C THR A 1134 -6.28 32.34 13.66
N ILE A 1135 -6.66 31.07 13.85
CA ILE A 1135 -6.61 30.36 15.13
C ILE A 1135 -5.55 29.28 15.02
N HIS A 1136 -4.32 29.73 15.22
CA HIS A 1136 -3.31 29.04 15.99
C HIS A 1136 -2.49 30.15 16.65
#